data_AF-A0A3A9S9I4-F1
#
_entry.id   AF-A0A3A9S9I4-F1
#
_cell.length_a   1.000
_cell.length_b   1.000
_cell.length_c   1.000
_cell.angle_alpha   90.00
_cell.angle_beta   90.00
_cell.angle_gamma   90.00
#
_symmetry.space_group_name_H-M   'P 1'
#
loop_
_entity.id
_entity.type
_entity.pdbx_description
1 polymer ?
#
loop_
_entity_poly.entity_id
_entity_poly.type
_entity_poly.pdbx_seq_one_letter_code
_entity_poly.pdbx_strand_id
1 'polypeptide(L)'
;MLFPLDSFIIRKYMVHFLHKGNTSAAILLVTIHNFTQKGKEVNMNLKKTNALRLFMSTVVTTTTMVMCAAPVHAENLGSTISLEESGAELENVERGECPYTWVTVSDGATQVLYPSGGMYSIMYDLRYFSNGNDFSHQDYQTANGCGGYKSLSEHPDFLNSLKETLQNARNSGTSIVLRFSYASDNTAGNEPSKTGENGAEPDIDLILKHISELAPVINEYKDTVLAVECGMYGPWGEMHTSMYDEPQYYSQLSKAWLSNLDSNIKVLVRSPKHLMAHYGFGDKGDEFAAAIDNGSLRLDPRLGMYNDGYLGTSTDVGTFGAENSGSYITRETAADLLQRMDTVPYGGEMAYLTLSDLQSNGSIIYDEPALMGELYMTHLSYLHNINESGHTIAGELDKLTVSEDFILPGADKKDFAPYIDKSYREFIRDHMGYRLLVKESDMSETLDSDGTFTMTGAIKNTGFGNFLTDKKAEVILKNGDDTFVSSIDNFNAKELKSLATMNYDWSFEVPSELSAGNWDVYLRIKNATDTGETSKTGIAFANKDCFDEDLCANKIGTISISSDDIKETPDQPGTDASTDEPGAATSTDEPGTDASTDEPGTDASTDEPGTDASNDDQGKTDKDKKDSCDGKDKKDKKDDKHDHHKKNDKKNNYGKKNSKTYKFKRFKYKKH
;
A
#
# COMPACT_ATOMS: atom_id res chain seq x y z
N MET A 1 -25.86 10.47 -54.41
CA MET A 1 -26.98 9.85 -53.68
C MET A 1 -26.81 10.20 -52.21
N LEU A 2 -27.57 11.14 -51.67
CA LEU A 2 -27.62 11.41 -50.22
C LEU A 2 -28.92 10.78 -49.72
N PHE A 3 -28.82 9.72 -48.92
CA PHE A 3 -29.97 9.15 -48.23
C PHE A 3 -30.34 10.04 -47.03
N PRO A 4 -31.63 10.24 -46.72
CA PRO A 4 -32.04 11.00 -45.54
C PRO A 4 -31.76 10.15 -44.28
N LEU A 5 -30.87 10.64 -43.42
CA LEU A 5 -30.68 10.07 -42.07
C LEU A 5 -31.95 10.30 -41.24
N ASP A 6 -32.44 9.23 -40.64
CA ASP A 6 -33.64 9.23 -39.83
C ASP A 6 -33.44 10.06 -38.54
N SER A 7 -34.45 10.87 -38.18
CA SER A 7 -34.39 11.78 -37.02
C SER A 7 -34.19 11.02 -35.71
N PHE A 8 -34.58 9.75 -35.67
CA PHE A 8 -34.37 8.85 -34.54
C PHE A 8 -32.88 8.50 -34.32
N ILE A 9 -32.13 8.33 -35.41
CA ILE A 9 -30.69 7.99 -35.35
C ILE A 9 -29.89 9.19 -34.83
N ILE A 10 -30.20 10.39 -35.32
CA ILE A 10 -29.52 11.64 -34.90
C ILE A 10 -29.73 11.89 -33.40
N ARG A 11 -30.94 11.69 -32.87
CA ARG A 11 -31.20 11.81 -31.42
C ARG A 11 -30.40 10.80 -30.60
N LYS A 12 -30.26 9.56 -31.08
CA LYS A 12 -29.50 8.51 -30.39
C LYS A 12 -28.00 8.86 -30.30
N TYR A 13 -27.41 9.38 -31.38
CA TYR A 13 -26.02 9.85 -31.37
C TYR A 13 -25.84 11.14 -30.55
N MET A 14 -26.81 12.06 -30.59
CA MET A 14 -26.77 13.27 -29.77
C MET A 14 -26.76 12.94 -28.28
N VAL A 15 -27.62 12.02 -27.84
CA VAL A 15 -27.63 11.54 -26.44
C VAL A 15 -26.31 10.83 -26.10
N HIS A 16 -25.75 10.03 -27.03
CA HIS A 16 -24.46 9.37 -26.84
C HIS A 16 -23.29 10.36 -26.66
N PHE A 17 -23.24 11.43 -27.45
CA PHE A 17 -22.19 12.45 -27.34
C PHE A 17 -22.36 13.33 -26.11
N LEU A 18 -23.59 13.65 -25.73
CA LEU A 18 -23.87 14.38 -24.48
C LEU A 18 -23.54 13.54 -23.24
N HIS A 19 -23.81 12.24 -23.25
CA HIS A 19 -23.39 11.33 -22.17
C HIS A 19 -21.87 11.18 -22.03
N LYS A 20 -21.12 11.49 -23.09
CA LYS A 20 -19.65 11.47 -23.12
C LYS A 20 -19.04 12.87 -22.94
N GLY A 21 -19.83 13.87 -22.55
CA GLY A 21 -19.36 15.24 -22.33
C GLY A 21 -18.93 15.99 -23.60
N ASN A 22 -19.19 15.46 -24.81
CA ASN A 22 -18.76 16.05 -26.07
C ASN A 22 -19.86 16.93 -26.68
N THR A 23 -20.04 18.12 -26.11
CA THR A 23 -21.08 19.10 -26.46
C THR A 23 -20.91 19.63 -27.89
N SER A 24 -19.67 19.78 -28.37
CA SER A 24 -19.35 20.26 -29.72
C SER A 24 -19.83 19.31 -30.82
N ALA A 25 -19.68 18.00 -30.64
CA ALA A 25 -20.18 17.00 -31.57
C ALA A 25 -21.72 16.97 -31.63
N ALA A 26 -22.39 17.18 -30.48
CA ALA A 26 -23.85 17.27 -30.41
C ALA A 26 -24.39 18.50 -31.15
N ILE A 27 -23.73 19.66 -31.01
CA ILE A 27 -24.11 20.91 -31.70
C ILE A 27 -23.94 20.79 -33.22
N LEU A 28 -22.86 20.14 -33.68
CA LEU A 28 -22.62 19.91 -35.10
C LEU A 28 -23.73 19.04 -35.74
N LEU A 29 -24.15 17.98 -35.05
CA LEU A 29 -25.24 17.09 -35.48
C LEU A 29 -26.59 17.82 -35.60
N VAL A 30 -26.90 18.70 -34.65
CA VAL A 30 -28.12 19.53 -34.69
C VAL A 30 -28.08 20.54 -35.84
N THR A 31 -26.92 21.12 -36.11
CA THR A 31 -26.73 22.09 -37.20
C THR A 31 -26.93 21.43 -38.56
N ILE A 32 -26.35 20.23 -38.77
CA ILE A 32 -26.52 19.45 -40.00
C ILE A 32 -27.99 19.04 -40.20
N HIS A 33 -28.68 18.64 -39.13
CA HIS A 33 -30.11 18.28 -39.18
C HIS A 33 -31.00 19.46 -39.58
N ASN A 34 -30.76 20.65 -39.00
CA ASN A 34 -31.55 21.85 -39.31
C ASN A 34 -31.32 22.34 -40.74
N PHE A 35 -30.10 22.20 -41.28
CA PHE A 35 -29.81 22.52 -42.69
C PHE A 35 -30.52 21.56 -43.66
N THR A 36 -30.60 20.27 -43.33
CA THR A 36 -31.29 19.29 -44.18
C THR A 36 -32.81 19.40 -44.15
N GLN A 37 -33.40 19.86 -43.03
CA GLN A 37 -34.83 20.16 -42.95
C GLN A 37 -35.21 21.44 -43.70
N LYS A 38 -34.43 22.53 -43.57
CA LYS A 38 -34.65 23.77 -44.33
C LYS A 38 -34.52 23.58 -45.85
N GLY A 39 -33.68 22.66 -46.31
CA GLY A 39 -33.55 22.30 -47.73
C GLY A 39 -34.79 21.61 -48.33
N LYS A 40 -35.69 21.06 -47.50
CA LYS A 40 -36.95 20.45 -47.96
C LYS A 40 -38.10 21.44 -48.12
N GLU A 41 -38.06 22.60 -47.45
CA GLU A 41 -39.11 23.62 -47.52
C GLU A 41 -38.97 24.56 -48.74
N VAL A 42 -37.81 24.62 -49.38
CA VAL A 42 -37.59 25.47 -50.56
C VAL A 42 -37.58 24.61 -51.82
N ASN A 43 -38.77 24.26 -52.31
CA ASN A 43 -38.91 23.68 -53.65
C ASN A 43 -40.18 24.18 -54.35
N MET A 44 -40.13 25.42 -54.86
CA MET A 44 -40.99 25.84 -55.97
C MET A 44 -40.18 26.66 -56.97
N ASN A 45 -40.15 26.14 -58.20
CA ASN A 45 -39.95 26.83 -59.47
C ASN A 45 -38.74 27.77 -59.60
N LEU A 46 -37.69 27.30 -60.27
CA LEU A 46 -37.09 28.13 -61.33
C LEU A 46 -36.37 27.26 -62.38
N LYS A 47 -36.69 27.53 -63.64
CA LYS A 47 -36.25 26.79 -64.83
C LYS A 47 -34.75 27.00 -65.10
N LYS A 48 -34.10 25.91 -65.52
CA LYS A 48 -32.73 25.84 -66.05
C LYS A 48 -32.54 26.79 -67.22
N THR A 49 -31.79 27.88 -67.03
CA THR A 49 -30.63 28.31 -67.86
C THR A 49 -30.18 29.69 -67.38
N ASN A 50 -28.86 29.86 -67.21
CA ASN A 50 -28.15 31.11 -66.87
C ASN A 50 -27.88 31.50 -65.40
N ALA A 51 -28.36 30.76 -64.39
CA ALA A 51 -27.93 30.98 -62.99
C ALA A 51 -26.71 30.14 -62.55
N LEU A 52 -26.38 29.08 -63.32
CA LEU A 52 -25.36 28.08 -62.92
C LEU A 52 -23.90 28.50 -63.23
N ARG A 53 -23.68 29.62 -63.93
CA ARG A 53 -22.33 30.15 -64.20
C ARG A 53 -21.92 31.34 -63.34
N LEU A 54 -22.84 31.93 -62.57
CA LEU A 54 -22.54 33.04 -61.66
C LEU A 54 -22.47 32.60 -60.18
N PHE A 55 -22.91 31.37 -59.86
CA PHE A 55 -22.86 30.81 -58.50
C PHE A 55 -21.63 29.93 -58.22
N MET A 56 -20.67 29.88 -59.14
CA MET A 56 -19.36 29.22 -58.94
C MET A 56 -18.25 30.20 -58.52
N SER A 57 -18.59 31.44 -58.14
CA SER A 57 -17.62 32.47 -57.71
C SER A 57 -17.82 32.94 -56.27
N THR A 58 -18.63 32.24 -55.48
CA THR A 58 -18.67 32.47 -54.03
C THR A 58 -18.59 31.12 -53.37
N VAL A 59 -17.37 30.58 -53.39
CA VAL A 59 -16.90 29.63 -52.38
C VAL A 59 -17.20 30.31 -51.05
N VAL A 60 -18.29 29.94 -50.39
CA VAL A 60 -18.37 30.09 -48.94
C VAL A 60 -17.41 29.05 -48.41
N THR A 61 -16.14 29.45 -48.37
CA THR A 61 -15.16 28.97 -47.40
C THR A 61 -15.77 29.26 -46.03
N THR A 62 -16.65 28.39 -45.55
CA THR A 62 -16.59 28.05 -44.13
C THR A 62 -15.30 27.27 -43.98
N THR A 63 -14.18 28.00 -44.01
CA THR A 63 -13.03 27.65 -43.22
C THR A 63 -13.61 27.46 -41.84
N THR A 64 -13.77 26.21 -41.40
CA THR A 64 -13.50 25.94 -39.99
C THR A 64 -12.12 26.53 -39.78
N MET A 65 -12.07 27.79 -39.34
CA MET A 65 -11.00 28.23 -38.48
C MET A 65 -11.07 27.22 -37.34
N VAL A 66 -10.33 26.12 -37.48
CA VAL A 66 -9.49 25.68 -36.39
C VAL A 66 -8.72 26.96 -36.09
N MET A 67 -9.22 27.75 -35.14
CA MET A 67 -8.34 28.66 -34.46
C MET A 67 -7.30 27.70 -33.90
N CYS A 68 -6.14 27.62 -34.55
CA CYS A 68 -4.95 27.19 -33.84
C CYS A 68 -4.96 28.12 -32.63
N ALA A 69 -5.28 27.58 -31.46
CA ALA A 69 -5.00 28.29 -30.23
C ALA A 69 -3.54 28.74 -30.37
N ALA A 70 -3.26 30.01 -30.06
CA ALA A 70 -1.88 30.47 -30.02
C ALA A 70 -1.09 29.46 -29.16
N PRO A 71 0.16 29.12 -29.54
CA PRO A 71 0.96 28.22 -28.73
C PRO A 71 0.99 28.78 -27.31
N VAL A 72 0.57 27.95 -26.34
CA VAL A 72 0.71 28.33 -24.93
C VAL A 72 2.19 28.40 -24.65
N HIS A 73 2.63 29.54 -24.13
CA HIS A 73 3.97 29.67 -23.59
C HIS A 73 3.88 29.42 -22.09
N ALA A 74 4.59 28.41 -21.63
CA ALA A 74 4.71 28.11 -20.22
C ALA A 74 6.16 27.87 -19.83
N GLU A 75 6.52 28.40 -18.66
CA GLU A 75 7.85 28.28 -18.07
C GLU A 75 7.76 27.66 -16.67
N ASN A 76 8.68 26.76 -16.33
CA ASN A 76 8.81 26.19 -14.99
C ASN A 76 9.42 27.23 -14.03
N LEU A 77 8.78 27.47 -12.88
CA LEU A 77 9.30 28.34 -11.82
C LEU A 77 10.10 27.60 -10.75
N GLY A 78 10.30 26.29 -10.94
CA GLY A 78 11.04 25.41 -10.06
C GLY A 78 10.14 24.56 -9.15
N SER A 79 10.78 23.55 -8.56
CA SER A 79 10.17 22.66 -7.57
C SER A 79 9.94 23.40 -6.25
N THR A 80 8.77 23.20 -5.64
CA THR A 80 8.43 23.78 -4.33
C THR A 80 8.41 22.74 -3.21
N ILE A 81 8.55 21.45 -3.53
CA ILE A 81 8.45 20.38 -2.55
C ILE A 81 9.73 20.27 -1.72
N SER A 82 9.59 20.18 -0.40
CA SER A 82 10.70 19.81 0.47
C SER A 82 11.01 18.34 0.30
N LEU A 83 12.27 17.97 0.05
CA LEU A 83 12.71 16.57 -0.14
C LEU A 83 13.01 15.86 1.20
N GLU A 84 12.77 16.54 2.32
CA GLU A 84 12.94 16.01 3.66
C GLU A 84 11.69 15.30 4.16
N GLU A 85 11.90 14.22 4.92
CA GLU A 85 10.85 13.56 5.67
C GLU A 85 10.30 14.51 6.75
N SER A 86 8.98 14.65 6.83
CA SER A 86 8.28 15.50 7.78
C SER A 86 8.20 14.93 9.20
N GLY A 87 8.16 13.61 9.34
CA GLY A 87 7.77 12.97 10.61
C GLY A 87 6.28 13.06 10.92
N ALA A 88 5.45 13.50 9.98
CA ALA A 88 4.02 13.63 10.20
C ALA A 88 3.29 12.28 10.13
N GLU A 89 2.30 12.11 11.01
CA GLU A 89 1.31 11.05 10.90
C GLU A 89 0.43 11.29 9.68
N LEU A 90 0.26 10.26 8.84
CA LEU A 90 -0.50 10.35 7.59
C LEU A 90 -1.65 9.35 7.62
N GLU A 91 -2.87 9.82 7.39
CA GLU A 91 -4.09 9.00 7.38
C GLU A 91 -4.47 8.56 5.95
N ASN A 92 -3.56 7.81 5.34
CA ASN A 92 -3.72 7.30 3.99
C ASN A 92 -4.56 6.00 3.94
N VAL A 93 -5.27 5.78 2.83
CA VAL A 93 -6.08 4.57 2.61
C VAL A 93 -5.27 3.27 2.67
N GLU A 94 -5.88 2.16 3.11
CA GLU A 94 -5.29 0.79 3.13
C GLU A 94 -4.11 0.58 4.11
N ARG A 95 -3.84 1.51 5.03
CA ARG A 95 -2.71 1.41 5.97
C ARG A 95 -2.95 2.09 7.30
N GLY A 96 -2.10 1.77 8.28
CA GLY A 96 -1.97 2.53 9.52
C GLY A 96 -2.86 2.03 10.65
N GLU A 97 -3.36 2.94 11.47
CA GLU A 97 -4.38 2.60 12.45
C GLU A 97 -5.62 2.05 11.73
N CYS A 98 -6.15 0.94 12.25
CA CYS A 98 -7.34 0.30 11.70
C CYS A 98 -8.31 0.09 12.86
N PRO A 99 -9.17 1.08 13.18
CA PRO A 99 -10.14 0.94 14.25
C PRO A 99 -10.99 -0.32 14.06
N TYR A 100 -11.21 -1.06 15.15
CA TYR A 100 -11.94 -2.31 15.13
C TYR A 100 -13.25 -2.16 15.89
N THR A 101 -14.36 -2.54 15.26
CA THR A 101 -15.68 -2.47 15.88
C THR A 101 -16.50 -3.73 15.65
N TRP A 102 -17.43 -3.99 16.57
CA TRP A 102 -18.21 -5.21 16.60
C TRP A 102 -19.68 -4.87 16.42
N VAL A 103 -20.35 -5.61 15.54
CA VAL A 103 -21.78 -5.46 15.27
C VAL A 103 -22.48 -6.74 15.65
N THR A 104 -23.38 -6.67 16.63
CA THR A 104 -24.30 -7.76 16.93
C THR A 104 -25.37 -7.84 15.86
N VAL A 105 -25.49 -9.00 15.21
CA VAL A 105 -26.52 -9.23 14.19
C VAL A 105 -27.79 -9.78 14.85
N SER A 106 -28.94 -9.25 14.45
CA SER A 106 -30.26 -9.66 14.95
C SER A 106 -31.33 -9.63 13.86
N ASP A 107 -32.50 -10.24 14.11
CA ASP A 107 -33.69 -10.08 13.24
C ASP A 107 -34.26 -8.66 13.38
N GLY A 108 -34.44 -7.94 12.26
CA GLY A 108 -35.13 -6.64 12.24
C GLY A 108 -34.30 -5.41 12.63
N ALA A 109 -33.12 -5.54 13.25
CA ALA A 109 -32.27 -4.39 13.58
C ALA A 109 -30.78 -4.77 13.67
N THR A 110 -30.06 -4.72 12.56
CA THR A 110 -28.59 -4.71 12.58
C THR A 110 -28.09 -3.29 12.38
N GLN A 111 -27.19 -2.84 13.26
CA GLN A 111 -26.61 -1.49 13.20
C GLN A 111 -25.92 -1.26 11.85
N VAL A 112 -26.20 -0.13 11.20
CA VAL A 112 -25.38 0.36 10.09
C VAL A 112 -24.34 1.35 10.63
N LEU A 113 -23.12 1.20 10.14
CA LEU A 113 -21.97 2.00 10.57
C LEU A 113 -21.63 3.07 9.53
N TYR A 114 -20.81 4.03 9.95
CA TYR A 114 -20.27 5.10 9.11
C TYR A 114 -18.74 5.11 9.21
N PRO A 115 -18.04 4.12 8.65
CA PRO A 115 -16.59 4.07 8.71
C PRO A 115 -15.95 5.31 8.09
N SER A 116 -14.93 5.83 8.74
CA SER A 116 -14.13 6.97 8.29
C SER A 116 -12.65 6.70 8.53
N GLY A 117 -11.79 7.39 7.80
CA GLY A 117 -10.34 7.25 7.88
C GLY A 117 -9.77 6.31 6.82
N GLY A 118 -8.46 6.05 6.91
CA GLY A 118 -7.74 5.28 5.89
C GLY A 118 -8.13 3.80 5.82
N MET A 119 -8.37 3.16 6.97
CA MET A 119 -8.69 1.74 7.07
C MET A 119 -9.57 1.47 8.29
N TYR A 120 -10.50 0.52 8.20
CA TYR A 120 -11.43 0.19 9.28
C TYR A 120 -11.80 -1.29 9.27
N SER A 121 -11.80 -1.94 10.43
CA SER A 121 -12.16 -3.35 10.58
C SER A 121 -13.50 -3.52 11.29
N ILE A 122 -14.33 -4.42 10.78
CA ILE A 122 -15.68 -4.68 11.32
C ILE A 122 -15.86 -6.18 11.49
N MET A 123 -16.15 -6.61 12.72
CA MET A 123 -16.61 -7.97 13.00
C MET A 123 -18.13 -8.01 13.13
N TYR A 124 -18.77 -8.89 12.37
CA TYR A 124 -20.19 -9.18 12.51
C TYR A 124 -20.39 -10.49 13.29
N ASP A 125 -21.12 -10.38 14.38
CA ASP A 125 -21.50 -11.50 15.23
C ASP A 125 -22.79 -12.16 14.71
N LEU A 126 -22.62 -13.33 14.10
CA LEU A 126 -23.62 -14.12 13.39
C LEU A 126 -24.37 -15.12 14.29
N ARG A 127 -24.32 -15.00 15.62
CA ARG A 127 -25.03 -15.91 16.55
C ARG A 127 -26.55 -15.97 16.35
N TYR A 128 -27.14 -15.03 15.62
CA TYR A 128 -28.55 -15.16 15.22
C TYR A 128 -28.79 -16.33 14.24
N PHE A 129 -27.78 -16.67 13.45
CA PHE A 129 -27.81 -17.64 12.35
C PHE A 129 -27.18 -19.00 12.68
N SER A 130 -26.62 -19.16 13.86
CA SER A 130 -25.97 -20.38 14.33
C SER A 130 -26.94 -21.54 14.62
N ASN A 131 -26.42 -22.67 15.11
CA ASN A 131 -27.20 -23.88 15.34
C ASN A 131 -28.23 -23.73 16.48
N GLY A 132 -29.51 -23.94 16.15
CA GLY A 132 -30.71 -23.94 17.01
C GLY A 132 -30.53 -24.03 18.53
N ASN A 133 -30.84 -22.95 19.28
CA ASN A 133 -31.24 -22.95 20.71
C ASN A 133 -31.87 -21.59 21.14
N ASP A 134 -32.70 -21.62 22.20
CA ASP A 134 -33.73 -20.62 22.57
C ASP A 134 -33.20 -19.26 23.09
N PHE A 135 -33.64 -18.16 22.47
CA PHE A 135 -33.30 -16.76 22.80
C PHE A 135 -34.16 -16.14 23.93
N SER A 136 -35.03 -16.91 24.59
CA SER A 136 -35.88 -16.39 25.68
C SER A 136 -35.12 -16.09 26.98
N HIS A 137 -33.84 -16.46 27.09
CA HIS A 137 -33.00 -16.26 28.28
C HIS A 137 -31.87 -15.26 28.03
N GLN A 138 -31.73 -14.27 28.92
CA GLN A 138 -30.65 -13.26 28.88
C GLN A 138 -29.30 -13.78 29.43
N ASP A 139 -29.25 -15.02 29.94
CA ASP A 139 -28.05 -15.65 30.49
C ASP A 139 -27.33 -16.46 29.39
N TYR A 140 -26.53 -15.77 28.59
CA TYR A 140 -25.75 -16.30 27.46
C TYR A 140 -24.58 -17.23 27.84
N GLN A 141 -24.46 -17.62 29.11
CA GLN A 141 -23.39 -18.50 29.63
C GLN A 141 -23.81 -19.97 29.80
N THR A 142 -24.99 -20.37 29.35
CA THR A 142 -25.40 -21.78 29.42
C THR A 142 -24.99 -22.51 28.14
N ALA A 143 -24.45 -23.73 28.29
CA ALA A 143 -24.02 -24.65 27.22
C ALA A 143 -25.16 -25.12 26.28
N ASN A 144 -26.30 -24.44 26.31
CA ASN A 144 -27.38 -24.60 25.34
C ASN A 144 -27.20 -23.43 24.37
N GLY A 145 -26.69 -23.73 23.17
CA GLY A 145 -26.27 -22.77 22.14
C GLY A 145 -27.20 -21.58 21.81
N CYS A 146 -26.85 -20.86 20.77
CA CYS A 146 -27.63 -19.73 20.26
C CYS A 146 -27.93 -19.98 18.78
N GLY A 147 -29.08 -19.53 18.27
CA GLY A 147 -29.36 -19.54 16.83
C GLY A 147 -30.56 -20.38 16.43
N GLY A 148 -30.85 -20.44 15.13
CA GLY A 148 -32.00 -21.15 14.56
C GLY A 148 -31.69 -22.03 13.36
N TYR A 149 -30.42 -22.28 13.04
CA TYR A 149 -29.97 -22.91 11.80
C TYR A 149 -30.56 -22.20 10.58
N LYS A 150 -30.28 -20.89 10.48
CA LYS A 150 -30.95 -19.99 9.55
C LYS A 150 -30.03 -19.59 8.43
N SER A 151 -30.58 -19.51 7.22
CA SER A 151 -29.92 -18.88 6.08
C SER A 151 -29.83 -17.37 6.24
N LEU A 152 -28.73 -16.75 5.81
CA LEU A 152 -28.61 -15.29 5.76
C LEU A 152 -29.57 -14.69 4.72
N SER A 153 -29.74 -15.36 3.58
CA SER A 153 -30.58 -14.87 2.47
C SER A 153 -32.08 -14.89 2.77
N GLU A 154 -32.52 -15.68 3.76
CA GLU A 154 -33.90 -15.70 4.25
C GLU A 154 -34.20 -14.58 5.27
N HIS A 155 -33.17 -13.90 5.78
CA HIS A 155 -33.26 -12.77 6.72
C HIS A 155 -32.45 -11.58 6.21
N PRO A 156 -32.95 -10.85 5.19
CA PRO A 156 -32.16 -9.90 4.43
C PRO A 156 -31.78 -8.62 5.20
N ASP A 157 -32.38 -8.34 6.36
CA ASP A 157 -32.12 -7.12 7.12
C ASP A 157 -30.64 -6.93 7.44
N PHE A 158 -29.96 -8.01 7.82
CA PHE A 158 -28.51 -7.97 8.02
C PHE A 158 -27.75 -7.65 6.73
N LEU A 159 -28.06 -8.35 5.63
CA LEU A 159 -27.41 -8.12 4.34
C LEU A 159 -27.63 -6.68 3.83
N ASN A 160 -28.81 -6.11 4.11
CA ASN A 160 -29.13 -4.72 3.83
C ASN A 160 -28.30 -3.75 4.68
N SER A 161 -28.18 -3.97 6.00
CA SER A 161 -27.34 -3.14 6.88
C SER A 161 -25.85 -3.24 6.53
N LEU A 162 -25.36 -4.43 6.15
CA LEU A 162 -24.00 -4.63 5.66
C LEU A 162 -23.79 -3.81 4.38
N LYS A 163 -24.73 -3.90 3.43
CA LYS A 163 -24.69 -3.13 2.18
C LYS A 163 -24.65 -1.62 2.44
N GLU A 164 -25.49 -1.11 3.33
CA GLU A 164 -25.52 0.31 3.69
C GLU A 164 -24.21 0.76 4.35
N THR A 165 -23.66 -0.05 5.26
CA THR A 165 -22.36 0.20 5.90
C THR A 165 -21.22 0.27 4.89
N LEU A 166 -21.16 -0.68 3.95
CA LEU A 166 -20.14 -0.68 2.89
C LEU A 166 -20.31 0.49 1.92
N GLN A 167 -21.55 0.92 1.66
CA GLN A 167 -21.81 2.13 0.89
C GLN A 167 -21.32 3.38 1.61
N ASN A 168 -21.50 3.47 2.93
CA ASN A 168 -21.00 4.58 3.73
C ASN A 168 -19.46 4.62 3.70
N ALA A 169 -18.78 3.48 3.83
CA ALA A 169 -17.33 3.38 3.70
C ALA A 169 -16.83 3.79 2.30
N ARG A 170 -17.50 3.35 1.23
CA ARG A 170 -17.19 3.81 -0.14
C ARG A 170 -17.38 5.32 -0.28
N ASN A 171 -18.40 5.87 0.38
CA ASN A 171 -18.67 7.30 0.34
C ASN A 171 -17.60 8.14 1.04
N SER A 172 -16.97 7.62 2.10
CA SER A 172 -15.87 8.26 2.82
C SER A 172 -14.48 7.95 2.25
N GLY A 173 -14.34 6.97 1.35
CA GLY A 173 -13.04 6.54 0.82
C GLY A 173 -12.29 5.58 1.76
N THR A 174 -12.96 5.04 2.78
CA THR A 174 -12.36 4.16 3.78
C THR A 174 -12.23 2.73 3.27
N SER A 175 -11.03 2.15 3.41
CA SER A 175 -10.80 0.73 3.13
C SER A 175 -11.32 -0.16 4.26
N ILE A 176 -12.03 -1.25 3.93
CA ILE A 176 -12.66 -2.14 4.92
C ILE A 176 -11.98 -3.51 5.02
N VAL A 177 -11.78 -3.97 6.25
CA VAL A 177 -11.53 -5.38 6.59
C VAL A 177 -12.78 -5.94 7.27
N LEU A 178 -13.26 -7.09 6.79
CA LEU A 178 -14.43 -7.76 7.36
C LEU A 178 -14.03 -9.03 8.10
N ARG A 179 -14.63 -9.26 9.26
CA ARG A 179 -14.63 -10.55 9.96
C ARG A 179 -16.07 -10.95 10.29
N PHE A 180 -16.33 -12.25 10.35
CA PHE A 180 -17.60 -12.80 10.80
C PHE A 180 -17.34 -13.82 11.91
N SER A 181 -18.22 -13.94 12.91
CA SER A 181 -18.02 -14.87 14.01
C SER A 181 -19.33 -15.44 14.52
N TYR A 182 -19.35 -16.70 14.97
CA TYR A 182 -20.45 -17.27 15.76
C TYR A 182 -20.18 -17.28 17.28
N ALA A 183 -19.03 -16.79 17.73
CA ALA A 183 -18.69 -16.68 19.15
C ALA A 183 -18.04 -15.31 19.43
N SER A 184 -18.72 -14.43 20.16
CA SER A 184 -18.18 -13.13 20.61
C SER A 184 -17.92 -13.13 22.12
N ASP A 185 -17.31 -12.07 22.68
CA ASP A 185 -16.86 -11.95 24.09
C ASP A 185 -17.75 -12.63 25.13
N ASN A 186 -19.06 -12.33 25.13
CA ASN A 186 -19.98 -12.84 26.15
C ASN A 186 -20.34 -14.33 25.95
N THR A 187 -19.78 -14.96 24.92
CA THR A 187 -20.05 -16.34 24.48
C THR A 187 -18.80 -17.10 24.06
N ALA A 188 -17.61 -16.48 24.13
CA ALA A 188 -16.36 -17.21 23.99
C ALA A 188 -16.29 -18.28 25.08
N GLY A 189 -16.04 -19.53 24.69
CA GLY A 189 -16.20 -20.72 25.54
C GLY A 189 -17.48 -21.52 25.32
N ASN A 190 -18.42 -21.03 24.49
CA ASN A 190 -19.61 -21.78 24.04
C ASN A 190 -19.42 -22.43 22.66
N GLU A 191 -18.20 -22.46 22.13
CA GLU A 191 -17.88 -23.20 20.91
C GLU A 191 -18.12 -24.70 21.13
N PRO A 192 -18.59 -25.47 20.13
CA PRO A 192 -18.75 -26.89 20.28
C PRO A 192 -17.39 -27.53 20.60
N SER A 193 -17.30 -28.12 21.79
CA SER A 193 -16.12 -28.83 22.23
C SER A 193 -15.86 -30.04 21.33
N LYS A 194 -14.60 -30.47 21.21
CA LYS A 194 -14.20 -31.69 20.49
C LYS A 194 -14.91 -32.96 21.01
N THR A 195 -15.60 -32.88 22.15
CA THR A 195 -16.35 -33.97 22.80
C THR A 195 -17.87 -33.97 22.50
N GLY A 196 -18.39 -33.04 21.69
CA GLY A 196 -19.69 -33.17 21.04
C GLY A 196 -20.90 -32.51 21.74
N GLU A 197 -20.74 -31.31 22.28
CA GLU A 197 -21.88 -30.53 22.83
C GLU A 197 -22.46 -29.54 21.79
N ASN A 198 -23.74 -29.18 21.95
CA ASN A 198 -24.44 -28.19 21.11
C ASN A 198 -23.90 -26.77 21.37
N GLY A 199 -22.79 -26.42 20.74
CA GLY A 199 -22.19 -25.08 20.80
C GLY A 199 -22.82 -24.07 19.84
N ALA A 200 -22.33 -22.83 19.91
CA ALA A 200 -22.78 -21.70 19.10
C ALA A 200 -22.39 -21.80 17.61
N GLU A 201 -21.60 -22.79 17.18
CA GLU A 201 -21.19 -22.89 15.77
C GLU A 201 -22.14 -23.81 14.99
N PRO A 202 -22.59 -23.41 13.79
CA PRO A 202 -23.33 -24.30 12.90
C PRO A 202 -22.44 -25.39 12.30
N ASP A 203 -23.06 -26.36 11.63
CA ASP A 203 -22.28 -27.33 10.84
C ASP A 203 -21.50 -26.62 9.73
N ILE A 204 -20.41 -27.26 9.30
CA ILE A 204 -19.50 -26.67 8.32
C ILE A 204 -20.19 -26.36 6.99
N ASP A 205 -21.22 -27.14 6.59
CA ASP A 205 -21.95 -26.91 5.35
C ASP A 205 -22.74 -25.61 5.40
N LEU A 206 -23.37 -25.30 6.55
CA LEU A 206 -24.05 -24.03 6.76
C LEU A 206 -23.05 -22.85 6.85
N ILE A 207 -21.87 -23.03 7.46
CA ILE A 207 -20.81 -22.00 7.44
C ILE A 207 -20.41 -21.69 5.99
N LEU A 208 -20.16 -22.71 5.17
CA LEU A 208 -19.81 -22.57 3.76
C LEU A 208 -20.94 -21.93 2.95
N LYS A 209 -22.20 -22.24 3.28
CA LYS A 209 -23.37 -21.58 2.70
C LYS A 209 -23.40 -20.09 3.06
N HIS A 210 -23.15 -19.71 4.31
CA HIS A 210 -23.09 -18.29 4.71
C HIS A 210 -22.00 -17.52 3.97
N ILE A 211 -20.83 -18.11 3.73
CA ILE A 211 -19.79 -17.52 2.87
C ILE A 211 -20.35 -17.20 1.48
N SER A 212 -21.07 -18.16 0.87
CA SER A 212 -21.68 -17.97 -0.46
C SER A 212 -22.79 -16.91 -0.48
N GLU A 213 -23.46 -16.65 0.65
CA GLU A 213 -24.54 -15.66 0.78
C GLU A 213 -24.02 -14.26 1.09
N LEU A 214 -22.89 -14.15 1.79
CA LEU A 214 -22.20 -12.88 2.05
C LEU A 214 -21.48 -12.36 0.80
N ALA A 215 -20.86 -13.25 0.03
CA ALA A 215 -20.00 -12.88 -1.08
C ALA A 215 -20.65 -11.96 -2.14
N PRO A 216 -21.92 -12.14 -2.57
CA PRO A 216 -22.55 -11.23 -3.52
C PRO A 216 -22.60 -9.77 -3.04
N VAL A 217 -22.89 -9.55 -1.75
CA VAL A 217 -22.90 -8.19 -1.15
C VAL A 217 -21.48 -7.66 -1.10
N ILE A 218 -20.51 -8.44 -0.59
CA ILE A 218 -19.11 -8.01 -0.46
C ILE A 218 -18.51 -7.66 -1.84
N ASN A 219 -18.79 -8.48 -2.86
CA ASN A 219 -18.28 -8.29 -4.22
C ASN A 219 -18.81 -7.02 -4.90
N GLU A 220 -20.01 -6.55 -4.51
CA GLU A 220 -20.53 -5.26 -4.97
C GLU A 220 -19.63 -4.09 -4.52
N TYR A 221 -18.86 -4.27 -3.44
CA TYR A 221 -17.98 -3.27 -2.81
C TYR A 221 -16.49 -3.61 -2.87
N LYS A 222 -16.06 -4.36 -3.88
CA LYS A 222 -14.66 -4.79 -4.08
C LYS A 222 -13.60 -3.68 -4.22
N ASP A 223 -14.03 -2.46 -4.47
CA ASP A 223 -13.22 -1.23 -4.50
C ASP A 223 -13.01 -0.59 -3.13
N THR A 224 -13.76 -1.07 -2.12
CA THR A 224 -13.74 -0.56 -0.74
C THR A 224 -13.35 -1.67 0.24
N VAL A 225 -13.82 -2.90 0.05
CA VAL A 225 -13.42 -4.06 0.85
C VAL A 225 -12.06 -4.55 0.40
N LEU A 226 -11.03 -4.29 1.20
CA LEU A 226 -9.67 -4.72 0.95
C LEU A 226 -9.49 -6.20 1.25
N ALA A 227 -10.00 -6.66 2.39
CA ALA A 227 -9.77 -8.02 2.86
C ALA A 227 -10.94 -8.58 3.69
N VAL A 228 -11.03 -9.91 3.69
CA VAL A 228 -11.84 -10.68 4.65
C VAL A 228 -10.90 -11.50 5.52
N GLU A 229 -10.95 -11.27 6.83
CA GLU A 229 -10.38 -12.17 7.82
C GLU A 229 -11.27 -13.41 7.87
N CYS A 230 -10.76 -14.50 7.30
CA CYS A 230 -11.57 -15.56 6.69
C CYS A 230 -12.25 -16.48 7.70
N GLY A 231 -11.84 -16.42 8.96
CA GLY A 231 -12.37 -17.26 10.00
C GLY A 231 -13.82 -16.89 10.35
N MET A 232 -14.56 -17.88 10.86
CA MET A 232 -15.97 -17.75 11.22
C MET A 232 -16.33 -18.58 12.46
N TYR A 233 -15.68 -19.72 12.61
CA TYR A 233 -15.71 -20.54 13.83
C TYR A 233 -14.54 -20.17 14.76
N GLY A 234 -14.60 -20.64 16.00
CA GLY A 234 -13.71 -20.30 17.10
C GLY A 234 -14.11 -19.00 17.78
N PRO A 235 -13.54 -18.71 18.97
CA PRO A 235 -13.67 -17.41 19.62
C PRO A 235 -13.35 -16.29 18.64
N TRP A 236 -14.25 -15.31 18.55
CA TRP A 236 -14.17 -14.13 17.66
C TRP A 236 -13.96 -14.47 16.18
N GLY A 237 -14.27 -15.69 15.77
CA GLY A 237 -14.07 -16.18 14.39
C GLY A 237 -12.62 -16.50 14.09
N GLU A 238 -11.76 -16.73 15.09
CA GLU A 238 -10.31 -16.89 14.89
C GLU A 238 -9.83 -18.31 14.59
N MET A 239 -10.74 -19.25 14.36
CA MET A 239 -10.42 -20.61 13.93
C MET A 239 -9.52 -21.39 14.94
N HIS A 240 -9.73 -21.18 16.23
CA HIS A 240 -9.11 -21.97 17.30
C HIS A 240 -10.15 -22.36 18.38
N THR A 241 -9.79 -23.28 19.28
CA THR A 241 -10.67 -23.69 20.41
C THR A 241 -12.05 -24.21 19.98
N SER A 242 -12.18 -24.66 18.73
CA SER A 242 -13.40 -25.21 18.13
C SER A 242 -13.20 -26.69 17.75
N MET A 243 -14.28 -27.45 17.59
CA MET A 243 -14.22 -28.78 16.96
C MET A 243 -13.65 -28.75 15.53
N TYR A 244 -13.71 -27.60 14.85
CA TYR A 244 -13.12 -27.38 13.53
C TYR A 244 -11.65 -26.92 13.60
N ASP A 245 -11.08 -26.77 14.81
CA ASP A 245 -9.63 -26.59 15.00
C ASP A 245 -8.90 -27.92 14.79
N GLU A 246 -9.02 -28.46 13.57
CA GLU A 246 -8.39 -29.68 13.09
C GLU A 246 -7.93 -29.55 11.62
N PRO A 247 -6.85 -30.23 11.23
CA PRO A 247 -6.19 -30.11 9.92
C PRO A 247 -7.09 -30.29 8.71
N GLN A 248 -8.08 -31.19 8.78
CA GLN A 248 -9.05 -31.40 7.68
C GLN A 248 -9.98 -30.20 7.42
N TYR A 249 -10.12 -29.27 8.37
CA TYR A 249 -11.00 -28.10 8.26
C TYR A 249 -10.24 -26.80 7.96
N TYR A 250 -8.97 -26.70 8.35
CA TYR A 250 -8.15 -25.48 8.27
C TYR A 250 -8.16 -24.75 6.91
N SER A 251 -8.31 -25.47 5.80
CA SER A 251 -8.31 -24.86 4.46
C SER A 251 -9.70 -24.61 3.86
N GLN A 252 -10.77 -25.10 4.48
CA GLN A 252 -12.10 -25.07 3.87
C GLN A 252 -12.61 -23.65 3.71
N LEU A 253 -12.48 -22.82 4.76
CA LEU A 253 -12.99 -21.45 4.71
C LEU A 253 -12.15 -20.57 3.77
N SER A 254 -10.81 -20.66 3.81
CA SER A 254 -9.96 -19.89 2.90
C SER A 254 -10.24 -20.22 1.43
N LYS A 255 -10.43 -21.51 1.09
CA LYS A 255 -10.81 -21.93 -0.27
C LYS A 255 -12.21 -21.45 -0.66
N ALA A 256 -13.17 -21.50 0.27
CA ALA A 256 -14.52 -21.03 0.02
C ALA A 256 -14.56 -19.52 -0.25
N TRP A 257 -13.90 -18.71 0.58
CA TRP A 257 -13.79 -17.27 0.37
C TRP A 257 -13.10 -16.92 -0.95
N LEU A 258 -11.93 -17.51 -1.24
CA LEU A 258 -11.20 -17.26 -2.49
C LEU A 258 -12.01 -17.61 -3.74
N SER A 259 -12.85 -18.65 -3.67
CA SER A 259 -13.68 -19.11 -4.79
C SER A 259 -14.93 -18.25 -5.00
N ASN A 260 -15.45 -17.60 -3.96
CA ASN A 260 -16.68 -16.81 -4.02
C ASN A 260 -16.43 -15.29 -4.12
N LEU A 261 -15.30 -14.80 -3.64
CA LEU A 261 -14.96 -13.37 -3.67
C LEU A 261 -14.30 -12.94 -4.99
N ASP A 262 -14.54 -11.70 -5.39
CA ASP A 262 -13.86 -11.03 -6.49
C ASP A 262 -12.34 -11.02 -6.28
N SER A 263 -11.57 -11.12 -7.37
CA SER A 263 -10.11 -11.18 -7.34
C SER A 263 -9.43 -9.97 -6.67
N ASN A 264 -10.12 -8.84 -6.58
CA ASN A 264 -9.59 -7.64 -5.91
C ASN A 264 -9.59 -7.78 -4.38
N ILE A 265 -10.45 -8.63 -3.82
CA ILE A 265 -10.59 -8.81 -2.37
C ILE A 265 -9.62 -9.89 -1.89
N LYS A 266 -8.87 -9.56 -0.83
CA LYS A 266 -7.90 -10.44 -0.18
C LYS A 266 -8.57 -11.31 0.89
N VAL A 267 -7.95 -12.42 1.23
CA VAL A 267 -8.41 -13.38 2.23
C VAL A 267 -7.28 -13.62 3.23
N LEU A 268 -7.53 -13.39 4.51
CA LEU A 268 -6.52 -13.47 5.57
C LEU A 268 -6.89 -14.58 6.56
N VAL A 269 -5.99 -15.53 6.80
CA VAL A 269 -6.19 -16.55 7.83
C VAL A 269 -5.60 -16.10 9.18
N ARG A 270 -6.05 -16.67 10.30
CA ARG A 270 -5.59 -16.29 11.65
C ARG A 270 -4.11 -16.59 11.95
N SER A 271 -3.57 -17.66 11.38
CA SER A 271 -2.25 -18.18 11.79
C SER A 271 -1.64 -19.10 10.74
N PRO A 272 -0.32 -19.35 10.80
CA PRO A 272 0.39 -20.13 9.77
C PRO A 272 -0.14 -21.55 9.58
N LYS A 273 -0.75 -22.19 10.59
CA LYS A 273 -1.34 -23.54 10.44
C LYS A 273 -2.41 -23.59 9.34
N HIS A 274 -3.14 -22.50 9.16
CA HIS A 274 -4.16 -22.39 8.12
C HIS A 274 -3.55 -22.18 6.73
N LEU A 275 -2.45 -21.40 6.64
CA LEU A 275 -1.67 -21.27 5.41
C LEU A 275 -1.06 -22.63 5.01
N MET A 276 -0.45 -23.32 5.97
CA MET A 276 0.09 -24.67 5.79
C MET A 276 -0.96 -25.60 5.18
N ALA A 277 -2.14 -25.71 5.81
CA ALA A 277 -3.22 -26.54 5.29
C ALA A 277 -3.73 -26.11 3.92
N HIS A 278 -3.81 -24.81 3.64
CA HIS A 278 -4.20 -24.30 2.32
C HIS A 278 -3.26 -24.81 1.22
N TYR A 279 -1.95 -24.78 1.49
CA TYR A 279 -0.93 -25.25 0.56
C TYR A 279 -0.68 -26.78 0.61
N GLY A 280 -1.49 -27.55 1.35
CA GLY A 280 -1.39 -29.02 1.40
C GLY A 280 -0.45 -29.58 2.46
N PHE A 281 -0.10 -28.78 3.47
CA PHE A 281 0.82 -29.09 4.57
C PHE A 281 0.14 -29.07 5.95
N GLY A 282 -1.16 -29.32 6.04
CA GLY A 282 -1.84 -29.47 7.34
C GLY A 282 -1.13 -30.57 8.13
N ASP A 283 -0.46 -30.20 9.23
CA ASP A 283 0.42 -31.04 10.07
C ASP A 283 1.85 -31.32 9.59
N LYS A 284 2.30 -30.66 8.52
CA LYS A 284 3.62 -30.90 7.94
C LYS A 284 4.52 -29.67 8.06
N GLY A 285 4.73 -29.22 9.29
CA GLY A 285 5.51 -28.01 9.60
C GLY A 285 6.90 -27.99 8.96
N ASP A 286 7.65 -29.10 9.10
CA ASP A 286 9.01 -29.20 8.56
C ASP A 286 9.04 -29.19 7.01
N GLU A 287 8.10 -29.90 6.36
CA GLU A 287 7.99 -29.90 4.89
C GLU A 287 7.61 -28.51 4.37
N PHE A 288 6.71 -27.81 5.08
CA PHE A 288 6.32 -26.44 4.72
C PHE A 288 7.47 -25.46 4.91
N ALA A 289 8.19 -25.54 6.02
CA ALA A 289 9.38 -24.74 6.28
C ALA A 289 10.45 -24.94 5.19
N ALA A 290 10.70 -26.19 4.79
CA ALA A 290 11.61 -26.50 3.69
C ALA A 290 11.13 -25.90 2.35
N ALA A 291 9.83 -25.93 2.08
CA ALA A 291 9.24 -25.36 0.87
C ALA A 291 9.29 -23.82 0.85
N ILE A 292 9.22 -23.16 2.01
CA ILE A 292 9.48 -21.72 2.17
C ILE A 292 10.94 -21.43 1.83
N ASP A 293 11.87 -22.14 2.49
CA ASP A 293 13.32 -21.90 2.40
C ASP A 293 13.88 -22.08 0.97
N ASN A 294 13.44 -23.14 0.29
CA ASN A 294 13.89 -23.42 -1.08
C ASN A 294 13.08 -22.68 -2.17
N GLY A 295 12.09 -21.86 -1.79
CA GLY A 295 11.29 -21.06 -2.73
C GLY A 295 10.24 -21.85 -3.55
N SER A 296 10.03 -23.14 -3.28
CA SER A 296 9.15 -24.00 -4.09
C SER A 296 7.65 -23.74 -3.92
N LEU A 297 7.23 -23.05 -2.85
CA LEU A 297 5.82 -22.67 -2.67
C LEU A 297 5.36 -21.69 -3.75
N ARG A 298 4.29 -22.05 -4.47
CA ARG A 298 3.53 -21.13 -5.32
C ARG A 298 2.46 -20.43 -4.47
N LEU A 299 2.74 -19.20 -4.08
CA LEU A 299 1.84 -18.41 -3.24
C LEU A 299 0.65 -17.87 -4.05
N ASP A 300 -0.53 -17.86 -3.44
CA ASP A 300 -1.69 -17.15 -3.96
C ASP A 300 -1.58 -15.66 -3.58
N PRO A 301 -1.59 -14.72 -4.54
CA PRO A 301 -1.45 -13.29 -4.27
C PRO A 301 -2.66 -12.68 -3.52
N ARG A 302 -3.74 -13.44 -3.30
CA ARG A 302 -4.90 -13.01 -2.52
C ARG A 302 -4.91 -13.59 -1.11
N LEU A 303 -4.04 -14.54 -0.78
CA LEU A 303 -4.06 -15.23 0.51
C LEU A 303 -2.93 -14.76 1.42
N GLY A 304 -3.29 -14.15 2.53
CA GLY A 304 -2.37 -13.71 3.59
C GLY A 304 -2.78 -14.23 4.97
N MET A 305 -2.26 -13.58 6.01
CA MET A 305 -2.70 -13.81 7.38
C MET A 305 -2.77 -12.51 8.18
N TYR A 306 -3.60 -12.53 9.22
CA TYR A 306 -3.60 -11.53 10.29
C TYR A 306 -3.06 -12.16 11.58
N ASN A 307 -2.66 -11.35 12.55
CA ASN A 307 -2.08 -11.79 13.82
C ASN A 307 -2.82 -11.11 15.00
N ASP A 308 -3.64 -11.89 15.70
CA ASP A 308 -4.47 -11.47 16.83
C ASP A 308 -3.78 -11.78 18.16
N GLY A 309 -2.62 -11.16 18.35
CA GLY A 309 -1.64 -11.57 19.36
C GLY A 309 -0.25 -10.99 19.14
N TYR A 310 -0.14 -10.03 18.22
CA TYR A 310 1.12 -9.51 17.72
C TYR A 310 1.94 -8.84 18.82
N LEU A 311 3.26 -8.98 18.73
CA LEU A 311 4.25 -8.47 19.70
C LEU A 311 4.07 -8.96 21.14
N GLY A 312 3.27 -10.01 21.38
CA GLY A 312 2.91 -10.46 22.72
C GLY A 312 4.00 -11.30 23.40
N THR A 313 4.37 -12.43 22.81
CA THR A 313 5.37 -13.36 23.35
C THR A 313 6.31 -13.82 22.24
N SER A 314 7.23 -14.75 22.54
CA SER A 314 8.05 -15.39 21.51
C SER A 314 7.28 -16.16 20.43
N THR A 315 6.01 -16.44 20.69
CA THR A 315 5.09 -17.11 19.77
C THR A 315 3.85 -16.28 19.45
N ASP A 316 3.80 -15.00 19.86
CA ASP A 316 2.57 -14.19 19.80
C ASP A 316 1.38 -14.92 20.40
N VAL A 317 1.51 -15.27 21.68
CA VAL A 317 0.50 -15.97 22.47
C VAL A 317 -0.06 -17.24 21.81
N GLY A 318 0.72 -17.86 20.91
CA GLY A 318 0.35 -19.09 20.21
C GLY A 318 0.04 -18.93 18.73
N THR A 319 0.10 -17.71 18.16
CA THR A 319 0.02 -17.51 16.70
C THR A 319 1.11 -18.29 15.97
N PHE A 320 2.35 -18.23 16.45
CA PHE A 320 3.50 -18.93 15.87
C PHE A 320 3.86 -20.19 16.65
N GLY A 321 4.49 -21.14 15.98
CA GLY A 321 5.05 -22.34 16.61
C GLY A 321 6.22 -22.02 17.53
N ALA A 322 6.28 -22.72 18.66
CA ALA A 322 7.48 -22.77 19.50
C ALA A 322 8.59 -23.59 18.81
N GLU A 323 9.84 -23.34 19.18
CA GLU A 323 10.98 -24.13 18.68
C GLU A 323 10.78 -25.63 18.99
N ASN A 324 11.06 -26.49 18.00
CA ASN A 324 10.91 -27.94 18.10
C ASN A 324 9.47 -28.43 18.37
N SER A 325 8.46 -27.55 18.23
CA SER A 325 7.04 -27.94 18.19
C SER A 325 6.67 -28.29 16.75
N GLY A 326 6.96 -29.53 16.33
CA GLY A 326 6.88 -29.99 14.93
C GLY A 326 5.50 -29.86 14.24
N SER A 327 4.48 -29.37 14.94
CA SER A 327 3.15 -29.12 14.37
C SER A 327 3.03 -27.78 13.64
N TYR A 328 3.90 -26.79 13.92
CA TYR A 328 3.77 -25.42 13.41
C TYR A 328 5.12 -24.80 13.02
N ILE A 329 5.11 -23.84 12.10
CA ILE A 329 6.31 -23.07 11.76
C ILE A 329 6.61 -21.97 12.80
N THR A 330 7.90 -21.68 13.01
CA THR A 330 8.33 -20.63 13.95
C THR A 330 8.06 -19.23 13.39
N ARG A 331 8.13 -18.21 14.27
CA ARG A 331 8.05 -16.79 13.88
C ARG A 331 9.04 -16.43 12.77
N GLU A 332 10.29 -16.87 12.87
CA GLU A 332 11.32 -16.55 11.90
C GLU A 332 11.01 -17.16 10.52
N THR A 333 10.51 -18.39 10.50
CA THR A 333 10.07 -19.07 9.28
C THR A 333 8.82 -18.40 8.69
N ALA A 334 7.90 -17.95 9.55
CA ALA A 334 6.72 -17.21 9.11
C ALA A 334 7.09 -15.84 8.54
N ALA A 335 8.08 -15.14 9.10
CA ALA A 335 8.58 -13.88 8.54
C ALA A 335 9.21 -14.07 7.15
N ASP A 336 9.96 -15.18 6.93
CA ASP A 336 10.46 -15.55 5.59
C ASP A 336 9.32 -15.79 4.58
N LEU A 337 8.20 -16.38 5.02
CA LEU A 337 6.99 -16.55 4.20
C LEU A 337 6.30 -15.22 3.90
N LEU A 338 6.04 -14.42 4.93
CA LEU A 338 5.34 -13.14 4.83
C LEU A 338 6.06 -12.14 3.93
N GLN A 339 7.40 -12.16 3.92
CA GLN A 339 8.20 -11.38 2.99
C GLN A 339 7.91 -11.65 1.51
N ARG A 340 7.41 -12.85 1.18
CA ARG A 340 7.02 -13.23 -0.18
C ARG A 340 5.54 -12.99 -0.45
N MET A 341 4.75 -12.66 0.58
CA MET A 341 3.32 -12.34 0.50
C MET A 341 3.14 -10.81 0.39
N ASP A 342 3.73 -10.21 -0.63
CA ASP A 342 3.92 -8.77 -0.74
C ASP A 342 2.75 -8.01 -1.40
N THR A 343 1.60 -8.68 -1.53
CA THR A 343 0.36 -8.19 -2.19
C THR A 343 -0.90 -8.32 -1.32
N VAL A 344 -0.72 -8.74 -0.06
CA VAL A 344 -1.78 -8.88 0.94
C VAL A 344 -1.39 -8.08 2.19
N PRO A 345 -2.36 -7.49 2.91
CA PRO A 345 -2.05 -6.84 4.17
C PRO A 345 -1.62 -7.88 5.22
N TYR A 346 -0.68 -7.49 6.06
CA TYR A 346 -0.34 -8.18 7.32
C TYR A 346 -0.56 -7.21 8.48
N GLY A 347 -1.26 -7.64 9.51
CA GLY A 347 -1.67 -6.78 10.62
C GLY A 347 -2.57 -7.53 11.57
N GLY A 348 -3.34 -6.80 12.38
CA GLY A 348 -4.28 -7.36 13.33
C GLY A 348 -4.21 -6.65 14.67
N GLU A 349 -4.20 -7.42 15.75
CA GLU A 349 -4.24 -6.91 17.11
C GLU A 349 -2.91 -7.17 17.83
N MET A 350 -2.39 -6.15 18.52
CA MET A 350 -1.33 -6.40 19.49
C MET A 350 -1.92 -7.14 20.69
N ALA A 351 -1.19 -8.11 21.22
CA ALA A 351 -1.73 -8.94 22.30
C ALA A 351 -2.11 -8.15 23.57
N TYR A 352 -3.24 -8.51 24.15
CA TYR A 352 -3.63 -8.12 25.51
C TYR A 352 -2.99 -9.06 26.54
N LEU A 353 -2.00 -8.55 27.29
CA LEU A 353 -1.34 -9.29 28.37
C LEU A 353 -0.83 -8.34 29.46
N THR A 354 -0.51 -8.92 30.63
CA THR A 354 0.12 -8.15 31.72
C THR A 354 1.58 -7.82 31.38
N LEU A 355 2.12 -6.76 31.99
CA LEU A 355 3.55 -6.42 31.83
C LEU A 355 4.47 -7.57 32.27
N SER A 356 4.09 -8.31 33.32
CA SER A 356 4.86 -9.45 33.81
C SER A 356 4.90 -10.59 32.79
N ASP A 357 3.78 -10.86 32.12
CA ASP A 357 3.73 -11.87 31.06
C ASP A 357 4.58 -11.44 29.85
N LEU A 358 4.54 -10.15 29.48
CA LEU A 358 5.27 -9.62 28.32
C LEU A 358 6.78 -9.77 28.52
N GLN A 359 7.26 -9.39 29.69
CA GLN A 359 8.68 -9.44 30.06
C GLN A 359 9.19 -10.87 30.26
N SER A 360 8.33 -11.81 30.68
CA SER A 360 8.75 -13.17 31.02
C SER A 360 8.75 -14.13 29.83
N ASN A 361 8.04 -13.80 28.74
CA ASN A 361 7.77 -14.72 27.64
C ASN A 361 8.49 -14.38 26.32
N GLY A 362 9.50 -13.51 26.38
CA GLY A 362 10.45 -13.29 25.29
C GLY A 362 9.89 -12.55 24.07
N SER A 363 9.06 -11.53 24.28
CA SER A 363 8.58 -10.68 23.18
C SER A 363 9.72 -10.06 22.38
N ILE A 364 9.51 -9.94 21.07
CA ILE A 364 10.46 -9.34 20.12
C ILE A 364 10.67 -7.83 20.36
N ILE A 365 9.76 -7.15 21.05
CA ILE A 365 9.90 -5.71 21.29
C ILE A 365 11.19 -5.33 22.03
N TYR A 366 11.76 -6.26 22.81
CA TYR A 366 12.99 -6.06 23.56
C TYR A 366 14.27 -6.42 22.78
N ASP A 367 14.14 -6.79 21.50
CA ASP A 367 15.23 -7.05 20.57
C ASP A 367 15.10 -6.08 19.39
N GLU A 368 15.60 -4.87 19.57
CA GLU A 368 15.39 -3.74 18.65
C GLU A 368 15.74 -4.04 17.17
N PRO A 369 16.93 -4.62 16.84
CA PRO A 369 17.25 -4.97 15.45
C PRO A 369 16.28 -6.02 14.88
N ALA A 370 15.81 -6.94 15.72
CA ALA A 370 14.85 -7.95 15.32
C ALA A 370 13.46 -7.34 15.06
N LEU A 371 12.99 -6.46 15.94
CA LEU A 371 11.73 -5.74 15.77
C LEU A 371 11.75 -4.95 14.45
N MET A 372 12.77 -4.10 14.25
CA MET A 372 12.95 -3.34 13.01
C MET A 372 12.95 -4.26 11.77
N GLY A 373 13.69 -5.36 11.84
CA GLY A 373 13.72 -6.35 10.77
C GLY A 373 12.34 -6.97 10.48
N GLU A 374 11.61 -7.40 11.50
CA GLU A 374 10.31 -8.07 11.35
C GLU A 374 9.25 -7.13 10.76
N LEU A 375 9.20 -5.87 11.20
CA LEU A 375 8.22 -4.88 10.70
C LEU A 375 8.28 -4.76 9.17
N TYR A 376 9.50 -4.61 8.61
CA TYR A 376 9.72 -4.54 7.17
C TYR A 376 9.64 -5.89 6.46
N MET A 377 10.09 -6.99 7.09
CA MET A 377 9.98 -8.33 6.47
C MET A 377 8.54 -8.79 6.31
N THR A 378 7.68 -8.45 7.27
CA THR A 378 6.29 -8.92 7.28
C THR A 378 5.33 -7.99 6.56
N HIS A 379 5.82 -6.83 6.09
CA HIS A 379 4.98 -5.80 5.48
C HIS A 379 3.86 -5.33 6.40
N LEU A 380 4.16 -5.08 7.68
CA LEU A 380 3.16 -4.66 8.65
C LEU A 380 2.39 -3.45 8.12
N SER A 381 1.10 -3.66 7.87
CA SER A 381 0.21 -2.77 7.13
C SER A 381 -0.74 -2.02 8.05
N TYR A 382 -1.22 -2.66 9.12
CA TYR A 382 -2.15 -2.07 10.06
C TYR A 382 -2.09 -2.70 11.45
N LEU A 383 -2.58 -1.97 12.46
CA LEU A 383 -2.83 -2.45 13.82
C LEU A 383 -4.11 -1.84 14.40
N HIS A 384 -4.85 -2.61 15.18
CA HIS A 384 -6.12 -2.19 15.79
C HIS A 384 -5.94 -1.28 17.01
N ASN A 385 -4.95 -1.58 17.86
CA ASN A 385 -4.84 -1.02 19.21
C ASN A 385 -3.51 -0.31 19.48
N ILE A 386 -2.79 0.13 18.42
CA ILE A 386 -1.53 0.89 18.57
C ILE A 386 -1.75 2.23 19.27
N ASN A 387 -2.92 2.84 19.06
CA ASN A 387 -3.30 4.12 19.65
C ASN A 387 -4.09 3.99 20.97
N GLU A 388 -4.38 2.77 21.43
CA GLU A 388 -5.16 2.52 22.64
C GLU A 388 -4.43 3.01 23.91
N SER A 389 -5.12 3.82 24.70
CA SER A 389 -4.59 4.34 25.96
C SER A 389 -4.51 3.24 27.03
N GLY A 390 -3.34 3.11 27.67
CA GLY A 390 -3.13 2.12 28.74
C GLY A 390 -2.79 0.71 28.25
N HIS A 391 -2.73 0.49 26.93
CA HIS A 391 -2.32 -0.79 26.36
C HIS A 391 -0.87 -1.13 26.73
N THR A 392 -0.63 -2.35 27.25
CA THR A 392 0.67 -2.76 27.82
C THR A 392 1.80 -2.65 26.80
N ILE A 393 1.62 -3.22 25.60
CA ILE A 393 2.67 -3.22 24.56
C ILE A 393 2.91 -1.79 24.05
N ALA A 394 1.85 -1.00 23.84
CA ALA A 394 2.00 0.38 23.38
C ALA A 394 2.81 1.21 24.39
N GLY A 395 2.52 1.05 25.69
CA GLY A 395 3.26 1.70 26.76
C GLY A 395 4.71 1.22 26.92
N GLU A 396 5.04 -0.01 26.51
CA GLU A 396 6.44 -0.46 26.44
C GLU A 396 7.15 0.09 25.20
N LEU A 397 6.48 0.13 24.03
CA LEU A 397 7.02 0.73 22.81
C LEU A 397 7.30 2.24 22.98
N ASP A 398 6.51 2.94 23.80
CA ASP A 398 6.76 4.34 24.17
C ASP A 398 8.08 4.56 24.95
N LYS A 399 8.62 3.51 25.57
CA LYS A 399 9.89 3.56 26.34
C LYS A 399 11.11 3.19 25.50
N LEU A 400 10.89 2.62 24.31
CA LEU A 400 11.94 2.19 23.40
C LEU A 400 12.12 3.28 22.34
N THR A 401 13.36 3.63 22.02
CA THR A 401 13.66 4.68 21.04
C THR A 401 14.35 4.12 19.82
N VAL A 402 14.01 4.59 18.63
CA VAL A 402 14.68 4.18 17.38
C VAL A 402 16.12 4.65 17.38
N SER A 403 17.05 3.71 17.34
CA SER A 403 18.49 3.98 17.22
C SER A 403 18.94 4.05 15.76
N GLU A 404 19.85 4.98 15.47
CA GLU A 404 20.50 5.06 14.16
C GLU A 404 21.40 3.85 13.84
N ASP A 405 21.81 3.08 14.87
CA ASP A 405 22.66 1.89 14.74
C ASP A 405 21.89 0.69 14.17
N PHE A 406 20.56 0.71 14.26
CA PHE A 406 19.70 -0.43 13.90
C PHE A 406 18.78 -0.15 12.72
N ILE A 407 18.98 0.99 12.03
CA ILE A 407 18.39 1.21 10.71
C ILE A 407 18.82 0.08 9.77
N LEU A 408 17.89 -0.38 8.94
CA LEU A 408 18.09 -1.54 8.08
C LEU A 408 19.31 -1.35 7.17
N PRO A 409 20.15 -2.39 6.99
CA PRO A 409 21.28 -2.33 6.07
C PRO A 409 20.87 -1.88 4.67
N GLY A 410 21.52 -0.83 4.16
CA GLY A 410 21.25 -0.27 2.83
C GLY A 410 20.13 0.78 2.76
N ALA A 411 19.45 1.06 3.87
CA ALA A 411 18.52 2.18 3.93
C ALA A 411 19.27 3.50 4.20
N ASP A 412 18.78 4.62 3.64
CA ASP A 412 19.36 5.94 3.88
C ASP A 412 18.89 6.46 5.24
N LYS A 413 19.84 6.70 6.16
CA LYS A 413 19.55 7.21 7.51
C LYS A 413 18.77 8.54 7.48
N LYS A 414 18.94 9.36 6.44
CA LYS A 414 18.23 10.65 6.32
C LYS A 414 16.72 10.48 6.18
N ASP A 415 16.27 9.37 5.61
CA ASP A 415 14.84 9.08 5.45
C ASP A 415 14.16 8.78 6.80
N PHE A 416 14.95 8.47 7.83
CA PHE A 416 14.49 8.14 9.17
C PHE A 416 14.84 9.20 10.21
N ALA A 417 15.54 10.27 9.80
CA ALA A 417 16.04 11.30 10.71
C ALA A 417 14.98 11.88 11.66
N PRO A 418 13.70 12.12 11.26
CA PRO A 418 12.67 12.59 12.19
C PRO A 418 12.35 11.63 13.34
N TYR A 419 12.65 10.33 13.17
CA TYR A 419 12.30 9.26 14.10
C TYR A 419 13.47 8.80 14.97
N ILE A 420 14.70 9.23 14.69
CA ILE A 420 15.84 8.92 15.56
C ILE A 420 15.59 9.52 16.95
N ASP A 421 15.82 8.73 17.99
CA ASP A 421 15.50 9.04 19.39
C ASP A 421 13.99 9.22 19.70
N LYS A 422 13.10 8.94 18.74
CA LYS A 422 11.64 8.88 18.95
C LYS A 422 11.18 7.49 19.34
N SER A 423 9.97 7.40 19.91
CA SER A 423 9.48 6.11 20.38
C SER A 423 9.24 5.13 19.23
N TYR A 424 9.43 3.83 19.50
CA TYR A 424 9.08 2.80 18.52
C TYR A 424 7.58 2.79 18.21
N ARG A 425 6.74 3.25 19.14
CA ARG A 425 5.30 3.38 18.90
C ARG A 425 5.01 4.41 17.80
N GLU A 426 5.61 5.59 17.89
CA GLU A 426 5.52 6.65 16.87
C GLU A 426 6.04 6.14 15.52
N PHE A 427 7.22 5.52 15.53
CA PHE A 427 7.82 4.94 14.32
C PHE A 427 6.92 3.88 13.66
N ILE A 428 6.39 2.93 14.43
CA ILE A 428 5.51 1.86 13.92
C ILE A 428 4.25 2.48 13.33
N ARG A 429 3.56 3.34 14.09
CA ARG A 429 2.33 4.02 13.67
C ARG A 429 2.50 4.70 12.30
N ASP A 430 3.60 5.43 12.12
CA ASP A 430 3.79 6.27 10.93
C ASP A 430 4.32 5.52 9.70
N HIS A 431 4.88 4.32 9.88
CA HIS A 431 5.48 3.51 8.81
C HIS A 431 4.69 2.25 8.45
N MET A 432 3.63 1.89 9.17
CA MET A 432 2.73 0.81 8.76
C MET A 432 2.26 1.00 7.31
N GLY A 433 2.28 -0.04 6.49
CA GLY A 433 1.93 0.06 5.07
C GLY A 433 2.94 0.88 4.26
N TYR A 434 2.49 1.58 3.22
CA TYR A 434 3.36 2.43 2.41
C TYR A 434 3.57 3.82 3.06
N ARG A 435 4.71 4.46 2.79
CA ARG A 435 4.96 5.88 3.14
C ARG A 435 5.79 6.52 2.04
N LEU A 436 5.19 7.39 1.23
CA LEU A 436 5.86 7.90 0.03
C LEU A 436 6.62 9.20 0.32
N LEU A 437 7.89 9.24 -0.04
CA LEU A 437 8.76 10.40 0.10
C LEU A 437 9.34 10.75 -1.27
N VAL A 438 9.02 11.93 -1.79
CA VAL A 438 9.67 12.48 -2.98
C VAL A 438 11.12 12.81 -2.63
N LYS A 439 12.05 12.24 -3.38
CA LYS A 439 13.50 12.38 -3.21
C LYS A 439 14.11 13.34 -4.22
N GLU A 440 13.50 13.43 -5.41
CA GLU A 440 13.88 14.34 -6.49
C GLU A 440 12.61 14.74 -7.25
N SER A 441 12.55 15.98 -7.72
CA SER A 441 11.42 16.50 -8.50
C SER A 441 11.89 17.70 -9.33
N ASP A 442 11.79 17.57 -10.64
CA ASP A 442 12.14 18.60 -11.61
C ASP A 442 11.16 18.58 -12.80
N MET A 443 11.09 19.69 -13.54
CA MET A 443 10.27 19.83 -14.75
C MET A 443 11.06 20.55 -15.84
N SER A 444 10.77 20.25 -17.11
CA SER A 444 11.37 20.95 -18.24
C SER A 444 11.19 22.46 -18.11
N GLU A 445 12.21 23.24 -18.49
CA GLU A 445 12.20 24.70 -18.33
C GLU A 445 11.03 25.35 -19.08
N THR A 446 10.67 24.79 -20.24
CA THR A 446 9.59 25.25 -21.11
C THR A 446 8.79 24.07 -21.65
N LEU A 447 7.65 24.37 -22.28
CA LEU A 447 6.86 23.38 -23.01
C LEU A 447 7.60 22.82 -24.22
N ASP A 448 7.45 21.52 -24.41
CA ASP A 448 7.83 20.84 -25.63
C ASP A 448 6.92 21.26 -26.79
N SER A 449 7.37 21.02 -28.03
CA SER A 449 6.65 21.45 -29.25
C SER A 449 5.26 20.85 -29.42
N ASP A 450 4.94 19.80 -28.66
CA ASP A 450 3.64 19.14 -28.62
C ASP A 450 2.72 19.66 -27.50
N GLY A 451 3.16 20.65 -26.70
CA GLY A 451 2.38 21.24 -25.62
C GLY A 451 2.47 20.49 -24.29
N THR A 452 3.51 19.69 -24.09
CA THR A 452 3.73 18.94 -22.84
C THR A 452 4.86 19.53 -21.99
N PHE A 453 4.76 19.36 -20.67
CA PHE A 453 5.92 19.42 -19.78
C PHE A 453 6.43 18.00 -19.54
N THR A 454 7.74 17.86 -19.50
CA THR A 454 8.40 16.66 -18.99
C THR A 454 8.72 16.85 -17.51
N MET A 455 8.42 15.87 -16.69
CA MET A 455 8.59 15.86 -15.24
C MET A 455 9.47 14.67 -14.86
N THR A 456 10.60 14.94 -14.21
CA THR A 456 11.58 13.92 -13.83
C THR A 456 11.83 13.94 -12.34
N GLY A 457 12.16 12.78 -11.76
CA GLY A 457 12.48 12.72 -10.34
C GLY A 457 12.43 11.31 -9.77
N ALA A 458 12.28 11.25 -8.45
CA ALA A 458 12.32 9.99 -7.71
C ALA A 458 11.36 10.02 -6.52
N ILE A 459 10.61 8.93 -6.34
CA ILE A 459 9.75 8.68 -5.18
C ILE A 459 10.24 7.42 -4.48
N LYS A 460 10.46 7.51 -3.17
CA LYS A 460 10.82 6.36 -2.34
C LYS A 460 9.65 5.96 -1.44
N ASN A 461 9.41 4.66 -1.30
CA ASN A 461 8.52 4.15 -0.25
C ASN A 461 9.36 3.83 0.99
N THR A 462 9.22 4.60 2.07
CA THR A 462 9.93 4.40 3.35
C THR A 462 9.16 3.51 4.34
N GLY A 463 7.88 3.21 4.05
CA GLY A 463 7.02 2.39 4.89
C GLY A 463 7.34 0.89 4.83
N PHE A 464 6.75 0.14 5.74
CA PHE A 464 6.96 -1.31 5.90
C PHE A 464 6.36 -2.14 4.75
N GLY A 465 5.27 -1.66 4.17
CA GLY A 465 4.43 -2.38 3.22
C GLY A 465 4.36 -1.71 1.84
N ASN A 466 3.64 -2.39 0.94
CA ASN A 466 3.45 -1.98 -0.44
C ASN A 466 2.02 -1.44 -0.64
N PHE A 467 1.72 -0.95 -1.84
CA PHE A 467 0.33 -0.79 -2.26
C PHE A 467 -0.36 -2.16 -2.38
N LEU A 468 -1.60 -2.24 -1.88
CA LEU A 468 -2.38 -3.48 -1.85
C LEU A 468 -3.46 -3.54 -2.94
N THR A 469 -3.78 -2.40 -3.52
CA THR A 469 -4.65 -2.23 -4.69
C THR A 469 -3.96 -1.40 -5.76
N ASP A 470 -4.43 -1.54 -7.00
CA ASP A 470 -3.92 -0.76 -8.13
C ASP A 470 -4.09 0.74 -7.89
N LYS A 471 -3.05 1.50 -8.24
CA LYS A 471 -3.01 2.95 -8.11
C LYS A 471 -2.85 3.59 -9.49
N LYS A 472 -3.32 4.82 -9.63
CA LYS A 472 -3.04 5.68 -10.78
C LYS A 472 -2.46 7.01 -10.31
N ALA A 473 -1.71 7.67 -11.18
CA ALA A 473 -1.14 8.99 -10.94
C ALA A 473 -1.76 10.02 -11.90
N GLU A 474 -1.96 11.24 -11.40
CA GLU A 474 -2.53 12.38 -12.10
C GLU A 474 -1.71 13.62 -11.75
N VAL A 475 -1.55 14.54 -12.71
CA VAL A 475 -1.06 15.89 -12.49
C VAL A 475 -2.25 16.85 -12.47
N ILE A 476 -2.29 17.74 -11.49
CA ILE A 476 -3.31 18.78 -11.37
C ILE A 476 -2.65 20.15 -11.48
N LEU A 477 -3.14 20.97 -12.39
CA LEU A 477 -2.79 22.39 -12.49
C LEU A 477 -3.88 23.20 -11.79
N LYS A 478 -3.51 24.12 -10.90
CA LYS A 478 -4.46 24.98 -10.17
C LYS A 478 -4.04 26.44 -10.19
N ASN A 479 -4.99 27.32 -10.51
CA ASN A 479 -4.85 28.78 -10.38
C ASN A 479 -6.16 29.37 -9.87
N GLY A 480 -6.17 29.81 -8.60
CA GLY A 480 -7.41 30.20 -7.93
C GLY A 480 -8.40 29.03 -7.86
N ASP A 481 -9.60 29.24 -8.42
CA ASP A 481 -10.68 28.24 -8.49
C ASP A 481 -10.58 27.34 -9.73
N ASP A 482 -9.75 27.71 -10.71
CA ASP A 482 -9.59 26.94 -11.94
C ASP A 482 -8.64 25.75 -11.71
N THR A 483 -9.08 24.58 -12.19
CA THR A 483 -8.30 23.34 -12.10
C THR A 483 -8.32 22.56 -13.40
N PHE A 484 -7.19 21.95 -13.74
CA PHE A 484 -7.07 21.03 -14.86
C PHE A 484 -6.35 19.76 -14.42
N VAL A 485 -6.79 18.59 -14.92
CA VAL A 485 -6.25 17.28 -14.53
C VAL A 485 -5.76 16.53 -15.76
N SER A 486 -4.49 16.11 -15.75
CA SER A 486 -3.90 15.21 -16.73
C SER A 486 -3.58 13.86 -16.09
N SER A 487 -3.82 12.77 -16.80
CA SER A 487 -3.40 11.44 -16.35
C SER A 487 -1.91 11.23 -16.63
N ILE A 488 -1.26 10.38 -15.83
CA ILE A 488 0.10 9.89 -16.08
C ILE A 488 0.01 8.42 -16.49
N ASP A 489 0.21 8.15 -17.78
CA ASP A 489 -0.02 6.82 -18.36
C ASP A 489 1.03 5.77 -17.96
N ASN A 490 2.27 6.20 -17.70
CA ASN A 490 3.40 5.30 -17.43
C ASN A 490 3.68 5.08 -15.94
N PHE A 491 2.78 5.49 -15.04
CA PHE A 491 2.95 5.26 -13.61
C PHE A 491 2.78 3.78 -13.26
N ASN A 492 3.77 3.21 -12.56
CA ASN A 492 3.75 1.82 -12.12
C ASN A 492 3.88 1.69 -10.60
N ALA A 493 2.75 1.58 -9.92
CA ALA A 493 2.66 1.42 -8.47
C ALA A 493 3.49 0.24 -7.91
N LYS A 494 3.76 -0.80 -8.72
CA LYS A 494 4.49 -2.01 -8.29
C LYS A 494 5.98 -1.79 -8.09
N GLU A 495 6.53 -0.68 -8.59
CA GLU A 495 7.93 -0.29 -8.36
C GLU A 495 8.14 0.34 -6.97
N LEU A 496 7.08 0.89 -6.37
CA LEU A 496 7.09 1.46 -5.02
C LEU A 496 6.93 0.41 -3.92
N LYS A 497 7.72 -0.67 -4.02
CA LYS A 497 7.82 -1.64 -2.91
C LYS A 497 8.48 -0.98 -1.70
N SER A 498 8.23 -1.52 -0.51
CA SER A 498 8.88 -1.12 0.73
C SER A 498 10.39 -0.95 0.55
N LEU A 499 10.91 0.22 0.93
CA LEU A 499 12.30 0.68 0.79
C LEU A 499 12.81 0.89 -0.65
N ALA A 500 11.99 0.63 -1.67
CA ALA A 500 12.37 0.88 -3.06
C ALA A 500 12.19 2.35 -3.44
N THR A 501 13.03 2.78 -4.38
CA THR A 501 12.92 4.07 -5.06
C THR A 501 12.50 3.81 -6.50
N MET A 502 11.44 4.49 -6.93
CA MET A 502 11.01 4.56 -8.32
C MET A 502 11.46 5.90 -8.89
N ASN A 503 12.28 5.85 -9.93
CA ASN A 503 12.58 7.02 -10.73
C ASN A 503 11.50 7.19 -11.79
N TYR A 504 11.19 8.43 -12.12
CA TYR A 504 10.19 8.72 -13.14
C TYR A 504 10.69 9.75 -14.14
N ASP A 505 10.16 9.61 -15.35
CA ASP A 505 10.26 10.52 -16.47
C ASP A 505 8.88 10.46 -17.14
N TRP A 506 8.02 11.39 -16.72
CA TRP A 506 6.61 11.43 -17.09
C TRP A 506 6.35 12.72 -17.85
N SER A 507 5.36 12.71 -18.74
CA SER A 507 4.91 13.92 -19.43
C SER A 507 3.45 14.19 -19.11
N PHE A 508 3.07 15.46 -19.07
CA PHE A 508 1.67 15.86 -18.95
C PHE A 508 1.36 17.01 -19.91
N GLU A 509 0.13 17.00 -20.44
CA GLU A 509 -0.34 18.03 -21.37
C GLU A 509 -0.77 19.30 -20.61
N VAL A 510 -0.44 20.46 -21.19
CA VAL A 510 -0.94 21.75 -20.72
C VAL A 510 -2.04 22.24 -21.68
N PRO A 511 -3.26 22.50 -21.19
CA PRO A 511 -4.34 22.99 -22.02
C PRO A 511 -4.01 24.32 -22.69
N SER A 512 -4.46 24.46 -23.93
CA SER A 512 -4.23 25.67 -24.72
C SER A 512 -4.98 26.91 -24.18
N GLU A 513 -6.00 26.67 -23.37
CA GLU A 513 -6.96 27.64 -22.85
C GLU A 513 -6.64 28.14 -21.44
N LEU A 514 -5.52 27.73 -20.83
CA LEU A 514 -5.12 28.23 -19.52
C LEU A 514 -4.91 29.75 -19.58
N SER A 515 -5.48 30.46 -18.61
CA SER A 515 -5.26 31.90 -18.48
C SER A 515 -3.82 32.20 -18.07
N ALA A 516 -3.29 33.33 -18.55
CA ALA A 516 -2.00 33.83 -18.14
C ALA A 516 -1.90 34.00 -16.61
N GLY A 517 -0.74 33.69 -16.05
CA GLY A 517 -0.47 33.71 -14.61
C GLY A 517 0.21 32.45 -14.11
N ASN A 518 0.40 32.37 -12.79
CA ASN A 518 1.06 31.25 -12.16
C ASN A 518 0.05 30.14 -11.84
N TRP A 519 0.40 28.92 -12.20
CA TRP A 519 -0.37 27.70 -11.93
C TRP A 519 0.46 26.77 -11.06
N ASP A 520 -0.10 26.38 -9.91
CA ASP A 520 0.51 25.37 -9.06
C ASP A 520 0.34 23.98 -9.68
N VAL A 521 1.41 23.19 -9.61
CA VAL A 521 1.45 21.81 -10.12
C VAL A 521 1.40 20.86 -8.94
N TYR A 522 0.43 19.95 -8.96
CA TYR A 522 0.25 18.92 -7.96
C TYR A 522 0.37 17.53 -8.56
N LEU A 523 0.96 16.61 -7.82
CA LEU A 523 0.96 15.19 -8.09
C LEU A 523 -0.03 14.47 -7.17
N ARG A 524 -0.99 13.76 -7.76
CA ARG A 524 -1.96 12.93 -7.05
C ARG A 524 -1.75 11.46 -7.41
N ILE A 525 -1.46 10.63 -6.42
CA ILE A 525 -1.56 9.17 -6.53
C ILE A 525 -2.79 8.73 -5.75
N LYS A 526 -3.67 7.92 -6.33
CA LYS A 526 -4.91 7.46 -5.69
C LYS A 526 -5.31 6.05 -6.11
N ASN A 527 -6.30 5.45 -5.45
CA ASN A 527 -6.84 4.15 -5.88
C ASN A 527 -7.37 4.25 -7.32
N ALA A 528 -7.03 3.27 -8.16
CA ALA A 528 -7.44 3.27 -9.56
C ALA A 528 -8.98 3.20 -9.72
N THR A 529 -9.66 2.62 -8.73
CA THR A 529 -11.12 2.55 -8.62
C THR A 529 -11.77 3.89 -8.25
N ASP A 530 -10.99 4.84 -7.72
CA ASP A 530 -11.44 6.19 -7.42
C ASP A 530 -11.54 7.02 -8.70
N THR A 531 -12.78 7.08 -9.21
CA THR A 531 -13.15 7.71 -10.48
C THR A 531 -14.08 8.90 -10.29
N GLY A 532 -14.31 9.33 -9.04
CA GLY A 532 -15.09 10.53 -8.74
C GLY A 532 -14.40 11.80 -9.22
N GLU A 533 -15.19 12.86 -9.43
CA GLU A 533 -14.68 14.21 -9.73
C GLU A 533 -13.79 14.72 -8.58
N THR A 534 -14.26 14.55 -7.35
CA THR A 534 -13.45 14.72 -6.13
C THR A 534 -12.86 13.37 -5.73
N SER A 535 -11.54 13.35 -5.57
CA SER A 535 -10.82 12.19 -5.07
C SER A 535 -11.11 12.00 -3.58
N LYS A 536 -11.15 10.74 -3.12
CA LYS A 536 -11.30 10.38 -1.70
C LYS A 536 -10.13 9.56 -1.18
N THR A 537 -9.32 9.05 -2.09
CA THR A 537 -8.20 8.13 -1.80
C THR A 537 -6.87 8.71 -2.24
N GLY A 538 -6.78 10.05 -2.36
CA GLY A 538 -5.55 10.73 -2.73
C GLY A 538 -4.51 10.58 -1.62
N ILE A 539 -3.30 10.19 -1.99
CA ILE A 539 -2.25 9.82 -1.05
C ILE A 539 -1.46 11.07 -0.66
N ALA A 540 -1.44 11.37 0.63
CA ALA A 540 -0.52 12.33 1.22
C ALA A 540 0.90 11.76 1.23
N PHE A 541 1.86 12.58 0.77
CA PHE A 541 3.28 12.25 0.83
C PHE A 541 3.88 12.68 2.16
N ALA A 542 4.98 12.05 2.52
CA ALA A 542 5.72 12.28 3.75
C ALA A 542 6.53 13.60 3.71
N ASN A 543 6.62 14.24 2.55
CA ASN A 543 7.25 15.55 2.37
C ASN A 543 6.53 16.65 3.16
N LYS A 544 7.28 17.60 3.73
CA LYS A 544 6.73 18.71 4.53
C LYS A 544 5.81 19.62 3.71
N ASP A 545 4.69 20.00 4.32
CA ASP A 545 3.79 21.08 3.88
C ASP A 545 3.36 21.04 2.40
N CYS A 546 3.19 19.85 1.82
CA CYS A 546 2.89 19.68 0.40
C CYS A 546 1.46 19.27 0.08
N PHE A 547 0.72 18.67 1.03
CA PHE A 547 -0.60 18.10 0.76
C PHE A 547 -1.71 19.15 0.80
N ASP A 548 -2.56 19.18 -0.22
CA ASP A 548 -3.79 19.97 -0.30
C ASP A 548 -4.99 19.02 -0.12
N GLU A 549 -5.72 19.20 0.97
CA GLU A 549 -6.83 18.35 1.41
C GLU A 549 -7.99 18.35 0.41
N ASP A 550 -8.32 19.52 -0.17
CA ASP A 550 -9.45 19.68 -1.08
C ASP A 550 -9.19 18.95 -2.42
N LEU A 551 -7.94 18.98 -2.89
CA LEU A 551 -7.52 18.26 -4.09
C LEU A 551 -7.19 16.78 -3.83
N CYS A 552 -6.91 16.44 -2.57
CA CYS A 552 -6.22 15.23 -2.14
C CYS A 552 -4.94 14.99 -2.97
N ALA A 553 -4.07 16.00 -3.08
CA ALA A 553 -2.90 15.98 -3.95
C ALA A 553 -1.71 16.72 -3.34
N ASN A 554 -0.48 16.42 -3.80
CA ASN A 554 0.75 16.98 -3.24
C ASN A 554 1.34 18.02 -4.18
N LYS A 555 1.51 19.26 -3.73
CA LYS A 555 2.14 20.33 -4.51
C LYS A 555 3.62 20.01 -4.73
N ILE A 556 4.02 19.97 -5.99
CA ILE A 556 5.39 19.65 -6.41
C ILE A 556 6.11 20.83 -7.07
N GLY A 557 5.39 21.81 -7.61
CA GLY A 557 6.00 22.99 -8.23
C GLY A 557 4.99 24.03 -8.67
N THR A 558 5.46 24.98 -9.47
CA THR A 558 4.64 26.03 -10.09
C THR A 558 5.14 26.28 -11.51
N ILE A 559 4.22 26.50 -12.45
CA ILE A 559 4.51 26.96 -13.81
C ILE A 559 3.91 28.36 -14.03
N SER A 560 4.48 29.14 -14.94
CA SER A 560 3.97 30.44 -15.36
C SER A 560 3.47 30.34 -16.80
N ILE A 561 2.20 30.69 -17.02
CA ILE A 561 1.59 30.79 -18.35
C ILE A 561 1.67 32.26 -18.82
N SER A 562 2.22 32.50 -20.00
CA SER A 562 2.26 33.83 -20.63
C SER A 562 1.37 33.89 -21.87
N SER A 563 0.74 35.04 -22.09
CA SER A 563 -0.18 35.29 -23.21
C SER A 563 0.48 35.93 -24.43
N ASP A 564 1.80 35.85 -24.56
CA ASP A 564 2.51 36.67 -25.54
C ASP A 564 2.36 36.13 -26.97
N ASP A 565 1.51 36.81 -27.75
CA ASP A 565 1.70 37.00 -29.18
C ASP A 565 3.13 37.52 -29.38
N ILE A 566 4.02 36.70 -29.96
CA ILE A 566 5.35 37.14 -30.38
C ILE A 566 5.16 38.37 -31.28
N LYS A 567 5.58 39.54 -30.80
CA LYS A 567 5.83 40.70 -31.67
C LYS A 567 6.91 40.27 -32.66
N GLU A 568 6.50 40.01 -33.89
CA GLU A 568 7.41 39.87 -35.02
C GLU A 568 8.39 41.06 -35.01
N THR A 569 9.66 40.77 -34.78
CA THR A 569 10.75 41.66 -35.14
C THR A 569 10.68 41.83 -36.65
N PRO A 570 10.52 43.05 -37.21
CA PRO A 570 10.62 43.22 -38.65
C PRO A 570 12.09 43.12 -39.01
N ASP A 571 12.48 41.95 -39.51
CA ASP A 571 13.72 41.77 -40.24
C ASP A 571 13.59 42.55 -41.56
N GLN A 572 14.38 43.62 -41.69
CA GLN A 572 14.64 44.27 -42.97
C GLN A 572 16.15 44.37 -43.15
N PRO A 573 16.71 43.81 -44.25
CA PRO A 573 18.12 43.91 -44.55
C PRO A 573 18.41 45.31 -45.11
N GLY A 574 19.07 46.15 -44.31
CA GLY A 574 19.63 47.43 -44.74
C GLY A 574 21.08 47.26 -45.19
N THR A 575 21.28 47.23 -46.49
CA THR A 575 22.57 47.48 -47.16
C THR A 575 23.11 48.86 -46.77
N ASP A 576 24.38 48.96 -46.38
CA ASP A 576 25.30 49.95 -46.97
C ASP A 576 26.76 49.71 -46.56
N ALA A 577 27.64 49.92 -47.53
CA ALA A 577 29.08 49.72 -47.53
C ALA A 577 29.85 51.00 -47.16
N SER A 578 31.10 50.86 -46.67
CA SER A 578 32.25 51.81 -46.76
C SER A 578 33.28 51.48 -45.65
N THR A 579 34.34 50.71 -45.92
CA THR A 579 35.74 51.15 -46.18
C THR A 579 36.42 51.95 -45.06
N ASP A 580 37.43 51.35 -44.39
CA ASP A 580 38.86 51.75 -44.45
C ASP A 580 39.73 51.04 -43.37
N GLU A 581 40.82 50.40 -43.83
CA GLU A 581 42.01 49.95 -43.09
C GLU A 581 43.05 51.11 -43.02
N PRO A 582 44.27 50.98 -42.42
CA PRO A 582 44.73 50.28 -41.21
C PRO A 582 45.62 51.20 -40.30
N GLY A 583 45.99 50.75 -39.10
CA GLY A 583 46.96 51.47 -38.25
C GLY A 583 47.71 50.57 -37.26
N ALA A 584 49.02 50.44 -37.46
CA ALA A 584 49.97 49.63 -36.69
C ALA A 584 50.67 50.41 -35.56
N ALA A 585 51.11 49.71 -34.50
CA ALA A 585 52.35 49.90 -33.69
C ALA A 585 52.26 49.10 -32.37
N THR A 586 52.92 47.93 -32.24
CA THR A 586 54.24 47.67 -31.58
C THR A 586 54.32 47.80 -30.06
N SER A 587 54.63 46.70 -29.35
CA SER A 587 55.88 46.55 -28.56
C SER A 587 56.02 45.14 -27.97
N THR A 588 57.22 44.57 -28.13
CA THR A 588 57.79 43.33 -27.61
C THR A 588 58.22 43.43 -26.14
N ASP A 589 58.26 42.30 -25.41
CA ASP A 589 59.48 41.75 -24.77
C ASP A 589 59.18 40.42 -24.03
N GLU A 590 60.01 39.41 -24.31
CA GLU A 590 60.14 38.05 -23.72
C GLU A 590 61.20 38.04 -22.57
N PRO A 591 61.73 36.90 -22.07
CA PRO A 591 61.14 35.71 -21.43
C PRO A 591 61.85 35.37 -20.08
N GLY A 592 61.43 34.29 -19.40
CA GLY A 592 62.19 33.72 -18.27
C GLY A 592 61.93 32.23 -18.02
N THR A 593 62.94 31.41 -18.28
CA THR A 593 63.09 29.99 -17.91
C THR A 593 64.25 29.85 -16.92
N ASP A 594 64.11 29.03 -15.87
CA ASP A 594 65.01 27.89 -15.55
C ASP A 594 64.84 27.32 -14.12
N ALA A 595 65.11 26.02 -14.02
CA ALA A 595 65.27 25.14 -12.84
C ALA A 595 66.54 25.52 -12.01
N SER A 596 66.98 24.95 -10.88
CA SER A 596 67.00 23.59 -10.27
C SER A 596 67.72 23.70 -8.89
N THR A 597 67.57 22.72 -7.95
CA THR A 597 68.64 21.87 -7.33
C THR A 597 68.27 21.19 -5.98
N ASP A 598 68.22 19.84 -5.98
CA ASP A 598 68.84 18.77 -5.12
C ASP A 598 68.98 18.91 -3.57
N GLU A 599 68.36 18.08 -2.68
CA GLU A 599 68.55 16.66 -2.16
C GLU A 599 69.24 16.60 -0.75
N PRO A 600 69.25 15.51 0.10
CA PRO A 600 68.52 14.19 0.14
C PRO A 600 68.05 13.65 1.54
N GLY A 601 67.34 12.49 1.60
CA GLY A 601 67.53 11.42 2.63
C GLY A 601 66.34 10.60 3.23
N THR A 602 66.21 9.30 2.83
CA THR A 602 65.80 8.04 3.58
C THR A 602 64.37 7.91 4.18
N ASP A 603 63.62 6.78 4.21
CA ASP A 603 63.85 5.34 4.01
C ASP A 603 62.51 4.54 3.83
N ALA A 604 62.57 3.39 3.13
CA ALA A 604 61.74 2.14 3.18
C ALA A 604 60.21 2.17 2.87
N SER A 605 59.56 1.20 2.21
CA SER A 605 59.92 -0.12 1.64
C SER A 605 58.77 -0.59 0.70
N THR A 606 59.19 -1.11 -0.45
CA THR A 606 58.58 -1.78 -1.61
C THR A 606 57.42 -2.79 -1.44
N ASP A 607 56.42 -2.60 -2.29
CA ASP A 607 55.96 -3.41 -3.45
C ASP A 607 55.49 -4.87 -3.40
N GLU A 608 54.54 -5.05 -4.33
CA GLU A 608 53.60 -6.11 -4.69
C GLU A 608 54.19 -7.30 -5.52
N PRO A 609 53.39 -8.30 -5.95
CA PRO A 609 53.79 -9.71 -6.04
C PRO A 609 54.00 -10.27 -7.47
N GLY A 610 54.46 -11.54 -7.54
CA GLY A 610 54.27 -12.40 -8.72
C GLY A 610 54.74 -13.87 -8.58
N THR A 611 53.82 -14.81 -8.88
CA THR A 611 53.95 -16.12 -9.62
C THR A 611 54.86 -17.23 -9.03
N ASP A 612 54.66 -18.56 -9.14
CA ASP A 612 53.86 -19.45 -10.00
C ASP A 612 53.82 -20.93 -9.47
N ALA A 613 52.83 -21.70 -9.95
CA ALA A 613 52.81 -23.14 -10.35
C ALA A 613 53.02 -24.39 -9.41
N SER A 614 51.96 -25.22 -9.39
CA SER A 614 51.82 -26.68 -9.72
C SER A 614 52.23 -27.88 -8.81
N ASN A 615 51.21 -28.74 -8.62
CA ASN A 615 51.08 -30.22 -8.71
C ASN A 615 51.47 -31.25 -7.61
N ASP A 616 50.43 -32.06 -7.29
CA ASP A 616 50.31 -33.51 -7.00
C ASP A 616 51.10 -34.22 -5.88
N ASP A 617 50.38 -34.93 -4.98
CA ASP A 617 50.27 -36.41 -5.01
C ASP A 617 49.22 -36.97 -4.01
N GLN A 618 48.77 -38.20 -4.28
CA GLN A 618 47.68 -38.99 -3.67
C GLN A 618 48.01 -39.72 -2.36
N GLY A 619 46.98 -40.16 -1.61
CA GLY A 619 47.11 -41.25 -0.62
C GLY A 619 45.86 -41.57 0.23
N LYS A 620 45.27 -42.76 0.03
CA LYS A 620 44.18 -43.42 0.81
C LYS A 620 44.58 -43.74 2.27
N THR A 621 43.60 -43.90 3.19
CA THR A 621 43.12 -45.19 3.81
C THR A 621 42.31 -45.02 5.12
N ASP A 622 41.26 -45.86 5.26
CA ASP A 622 40.74 -46.59 6.45
C ASP A 622 40.10 -45.85 7.65
N LYS A 623 38.85 -46.10 8.07
CA LYS A 623 38.09 -47.28 8.61
C LYS A 623 38.01 -47.36 10.15
N ASP A 624 36.76 -47.45 10.63
CA ASP A 624 36.21 -48.14 11.82
C ASP A 624 36.62 -47.77 13.27
N LYS A 625 35.57 -47.50 14.10
CA LYS A 625 35.27 -47.94 15.50
C LYS A 625 34.41 -46.86 16.19
N LYS A 626 33.15 -47.03 16.59
CA LYS A 626 32.44 -47.99 17.46
C LYS A 626 32.86 -47.96 18.94
N ASP A 627 31.82 -47.87 19.79
CA ASP A 627 31.73 -48.14 21.23
C ASP A 627 32.32 -47.04 22.15
N SER A 628 31.76 -46.66 23.31
CA SER A 628 30.59 -47.10 24.09
C SER A 628 30.48 -46.24 25.37
N CYS A 629 29.29 -46.25 25.97
CA CYS A 629 29.03 -46.30 27.43
C CYS A 629 29.26 -45.07 28.34
N ASP A 630 28.11 -44.65 28.88
CA ASP A 630 27.76 -44.58 30.31
C ASP A 630 28.46 -43.60 31.26
N GLY A 631 27.60 -42.88 31.99
CA GLY A 631 27.98 -42.16 33.20
C GLY A 631 26.84 -41.32 33.77
N LYS A 632 25.89 -41.97 34.44
CA LYS A 632 24.92 -41.33 35.36
C LYS A 632 25.64 -40.80 36.60
N ASP A 633 25.20 -39.65 37.12
CA ASP A 633 24.83 -39.39 38.54
C ASP A 633 24.73 -37.86 38.77
N LYS A 634 23.54 -37.30 38.97
CA LYS A 634 22.78 -37.11 40.24
C LYS A 634 23.40 -36.10 41.23
N LYS A 635 22.63 -35.01 41.47
CA LYS A 635 22.24 -34.38 42.77
C LYS A 635 23.38 -33.94 43.74
N ASP A 636 23.33 -32.85 44.51
CA ASP A 636 22.27 -32.06 45.12
C ASP A 636 22.85 -30.71 45.63
N LYS A 637 21.97 -29.71 45.71
CA LYS A 637 21.83 -28.58 46.68
C LYS A 637 22.96 -28.25 47.68
N LYS A 638 23.26 -26.95 47.86
CA LYS A 638 22.72 -26.09 48.95
C LYS A 638 23.35 -24.69 49.01
N ASP A 639 22.52 -23.78 49.50
CA ASP A 639 22.73 -22.36 49.82
C ASP A 639 23.82 -22.06 50.85
N ASP A 640 24.39 -20.85 50.81
CA ASP A 640 24.51 -19.98 52.00
C ASP A 640 24.81 -18.50 51.66
N LYS A 641 24.25 -17.62 52.51
CA LYS A 641 24.30 -16.14 52.47
C LYS A 641 25.48 -15.58 53.26
N HIS A 642 26.03 -14.41 52.87
CA HIS A 642 26.10 -13.20 53.73
C HIS A 642 26.68 -11.95 53.04
N ASP A 643 26.35 -10.80 53.67
CA ASP A 643 26.41 -9.37 53.32
C ASP A 643 27.77 -8.72 52.96
N HIS A 644 27.76 -7.66 52.12
CA HIS A 644 27.79 -6.24 52.58
C HIS A 644 27.93 -5.20 51.45
N HIS A 645 27.15 -4.12 51.61
CA HIS A 645 27.15 -2.75 51.03
C HIS A 645 28.23 -2.28 50.03
N LYS A 646 27.78 -1.63 48.94
CA LYS A 646 27.98 -0.17 48.69
C LYS A 646 27.14 0.34 47.50
N LYS A 647 26.63 1.57 47.65
CA LYS A 647 25.85 2.36 46.68
C LYS A 647 26.72 2.81 45.49
N ASN A 648 26.20 2.74 44.26
CA ASN A 648 26.08 3.88 43.34
C ASN A 648 25.47 3.47 41.98
N ASP A 649 24.74 4.43 41.40
CA ASP A 649 24.28 4.57 40.02
C ASP A 649 23.26 3.56 39.48
N LYS A 650 21.97 3.91 39.65
CA LYS A 650 20.85 3.33 38.91
C LYS A 650 20.94 3.75 37.43
N LYS A 651 21.67 2.97 36.62
CA LYS A 651 21.22 2.69 35.26
C LYS A 651 20.12 1.63 35.37
N ASN A 652 18.97 1.87 34.74
CA ASN A 652 17.87 0.93 34.64
C ASN A 652 18.35 -0.34 33.91
N ASN A 653 18.84 -1.31 34.69
CA ASN A 653 19.12 -2.66 34.23
C ASN A 653 17.81 -3.45 34.43
N TYR A 654 16.88 -3.32 33.48
CA TYR A 654 15.81 -4.32 33.36
C TYR A 654 16.46 -5.68 33.11
N GLY A 655 16.06 -6.67 33.91
CA GLY A 655 16.76 -7.94 34.02
C GLY A 655 16.85 -8.69 32.70
N LYS A 656 18.08 -8.89 32.21
CA LYS A 656 18.42 -9.95 31.24
C LYS A 656 18.18 -11.32 31.87
N LYS A 657 16.96 -11.85 31.78
CA LYS A 657 16.71 -13.29 31.89
C LYS A 657 15.69 -13.68 30.82
N ASN A 658 16.15 -14.48 29.85
CA ASN A 658 15.44 -15.09 28.73
C ASN A 658 15.10 -14.21 27.51
N SER A 659 16.04 -13.41 27.00
CA SER A 659 15.87 -12.88 25.63
C SER A 659 16.15 -14.01 24.62
N LYS A 660 15.09 -14.57 24.02
CA LYS A 660 15.23 -15.31 22.77
C LYS A 660 15.83 -14.34 21.75
N THR A 661 16.93 -14.71 21.11
CA THR A 661 17.56 -13.88 20.05
C THR A 661 16.97 -14.30 18.71
N TYR A 662 16.26 -13.38 18.06
CA TYR A 662 15.68 -13.64 16.73
C TYR A 662 16.75 -13.52 15.66
N LYS A 663 16.62 -14.32 14.59
CA LYS A 663 17.59 -14.34 13.49
C LYS A 663 16.88 -14.31 12.15
N PHE A 664 16.67 -13.12 11.63
CA PHE A 664 16.10 -12.91 10.30
C PHE A 664 17.18 -13.01 9.21
N LYS A 665 16.95 -13.84 8.18
CA LYS A 665 17.98 -14.15 7.16
C LYS A 665 18.41 -12.92 6.35
N ARG A 666 17.49 -11.99 6.08
CA ARG A 666 17.71 -10.81 5.22
C ARG A 666 18.43 -9.66 5.94
N PHE A 667 18.26 -9.55 7.25
CA PHE A 667 18.83 -8.46 8.05
C PHE A 667 19.86 -8.99 9.03
N LYS A 668 20.97 -9.52 8.50
CA LYS A 668 22.15 -9.83 9.32
C LYS A 668 22.90 -8.53 9.59
N TYR A 669 22.61 -7.88 10.72
CA TYR A 669 23.46 -6.82 11.24
C TYR A 669 24.85 -7.39 11.50
N LYS A 670 25.87 -6.91 10.78
CA LYS A 670 27.25 -7.17 11.19
C LYS A 670 27.45 -6.38 12.48
N LYS A 671 27.80 -7.06 13.57
CA LYS A 671 28.29 -6.37 14.77
C LYS A 671 29.47 -5.49 14.33
N HIS A 672 29.33 -4.18 14.50
CA HIS A 672 30.43 -3.24 14.39
C HIS A 672 31.40 -3.42 15.56
#